data_AF-A0A9P5VCA3-F1
#
_entry.id   AF-A0A9P5VCA3-F1
#
_cell.length_a   1.000
_cell.length_b   1.000
_cell.length_c   1.000
_cell.angle_alpha   90.00
_cell.angle_beta   90.00
_cell.angle_gamma   90.00
#
_symmetry.space_group_name_H-M   'P 1'
#
loop_
_entity.id
_entity.type
_entity.pdbx_description
1 polymer ?
#
loop_
_entity_poly.entity_id
_entity_poly.type
_entity_poly.pdbx_seq_one_letter_code
_entity_poly.pdbx_strand_id
1 'polypeptide(L)'
;MWNYALRMLSSMHCCQHFNFSDTGNLPWDNSNRNNSRTTATTTIFDIPEILAEVFSYLDEPALRRSVVLVCRVWCLISLPRLSVREVVWDDTRASNNNKEVDRVLARLPGAFGLCWYSRPDRRGGIESSEPWQRFVGAVRRDYEHRCQRLRLQGQERDRHRHRSLEEGGRRLVFQNLQKLELGGAIDLGLATRTLLPLLPSLTILEMHTHARCSVSMGSVLLACPLLEQVHVSSLSVGAVELNWSWIPFGHVVDSNNLNNSKDRSNKDKGKNDESSHQLHPSSLPLRSVVLGNTSVELSGLKDLLSFTPDLQQLKLIQLSAPRTNQQLSREVSPSSAATNIATFFSQLKEALKRHGITLSSFHYSLDNEPPSAAAARLDEIRKEICHSRTNEWSFWTSADLPPFAFQTLVQIPNVVTTLELHSSKIARCPMTGCKLHQYLCESPHLLHLKAPRTAFLVGHFDIHELVDATIAAYNAGTETGTGAGAGTGAGHGAAVNTAVIPSAAMVVPVPTTITTSSPSPPIWKCRNLRSLHMAFRCSSQTQSHYYPPTLEILHLRTRILFGYISLVLPELRDLQIDTSLVDSANYNVHESKLYLAFEGGFCLLSRLHFLERLSVDAVCRRVFYEPWELTWMLGSEEVDVEGRRRERMSVIAGLEQNETGSMVERSTALRSRAEVTVPPRYLTCTACGAKTGRLRPTNNADDDHNDCDDEQDLRMALENLGHVQDIINVMNELNKVAGEGKEDVIKCWPHLQKIALYRPNRYGLSRREEAIQQLVPDTFFRALVRRTFY
;
A
#
# COMPACT_ATOMS: atom_id res chain seq x y z
N MET A 1 24.82 -1.10 -20.52
CA MET A 1 25.05 -2.27 -19.65
C MET A 1 25.06 -3.60 -20.40
N TRP A 2 24.08 -3.91 -21.27
CA TRP A 2 24.08 -5.16 -22.06
C TRP A 2 25.34 -5.35 -22.92
N ASN A 3 25.78 -4.29 -23.62
CA ASN A 3 27.07 -4.29 -24.34
C ASN A 3 28.30 -4.39 -23.43
N TYR A 4 28.18 -4.04 -22.14
CA TYR A 4 29.25 -4.13 -21.16
C TYR A 4 29.37 -5.55 -20.59
N ALA A 5 28.23 -6.21 -20.34
CA ALA A 5 28.17 -7.64 -19.99
C ALA A 5 28.65 -8.53 -21.14
N LEU A 6 28.24 -8.24 -22.38
CA LEU A 6 28.75 -8.93 -23.58
C LEU A 6 30.26 -8.72 -23.76
N ARG A 7 30.80 -7.53 -23.46
CA ARG A 7 32.24 -7.26 -23.49
C ARG A 7 33.02 -8.00 -22.40
N MET A 8 32.50 -8.06 -21.17
CA MET A 8 33.09 -8.86 -20.07
C MET A 8 33.09 -10.36 -20.37
N LEU A 9 32.06 -10.89 -21.02
CA LEU A 9 32.01 -12.30 -21.40
C LEU A 9 32.91 -12.62 -22.60
N SER A 10 33.06 -11.68 -23.54
CA SER A 10 33.99 -11.82 -24.68
C SER A 10 35.46 -11.80 -24.27
N SER A 11 35.82 -11.18 -23.14
CA SER A 11 37.21 -11.15 -22.65
C SER A 11 37.63 -12.43 -21.92
N MET A 12 36.68 -13.28 -21.50
CA MET A 12 36.98 -14.58 -20.87
C MET A 12 37.36 -15.68 -21.89
N HIS A 13 37.24 -15.42 -23.20
CA HIS A 13 37.49 -16.39 -24.27
C HIS A 13 38.96 -16.55 -24.70
N CYS A 14 39.92 -15.89 -24.03
CA CYS A 14 41.32 -15.82 -24.50
C CYS A 14 42.25 -16.96 -24.05
N CYS A 15 41.75 -18.01 -23.38
CA CYS A 15 42.58 -19.13 -22.93
C CYS A 15 42.04 -20.48 -23.41
N GLN A 16 42.14 -20.76 -24.71
CA GLN A 16 42.23 -22.13 -25.25
C GLN A 16 42.66 -22.09 -26.73
N HIS A 17 43.96 -22.25 -26.98
CA HIS A 17 44.50 -22.59 -28.29
C HIS A 17 44.20 -24.06 -28.59
N PHE A 18 43.41 -24.34 -29.63
CA PHE A 18 43.45 -25.61 -30.33
C PHE A 18 43.75 -25.35 -31.80
N ASN A 19 44.92 -25.84 -32.23
CA ASN A 19 45.37 -25.81 -33.61
C ASN A 19 44.50 -26.75 -34.46
N PHE A 20 44.01 -26.24 -35.58
CA PHE A 20 43.64 -27.06 -36.74
C PHE A 20 44.55 -26.68 -37.89
N SER A 21 45.40 -27.62 -38.30
CA SER A 21 46.13 -27.60 -39.56
C SER A 21 45.69 -28.81 -40.38
N ASP A 22 45.27 -28.52 -41.62
CA ASP A 22 45.32 -29.32 -42.84
C ASP A 22 45.27 -30.86 -42.80
N THR A 23 44.27 -31.39 -43.51
CA THR A 23 44.34 -32.32 -44.66
C THR A 23 42.88 -32.64 -44.99
N GLY A 24 42.38 -32.70 -46.22
CA GLY A 24 42.95 -33.02 -47.52
C GLY A 24 41.85 -33.83 -48.24
N ASN A 25 41.54 -33.45 -49.48
CA ASN A 25 40.50 -34.00 -50.35
C ASN A 25 40.37 -35.53 -50.34
N LEU A 26 39.14 -36.06 -50.42
CA LEU A 26 38.71 -37.18 -51.29
C LEU A 26 37.16 -37.28 -51.33
N PRO A 27 36.57 -37.88 -52.38
CA PRO A 27 35.21 -37.60 -52.83
C PRO A 27 34.15 -38.62 -52.37
N TRP A 28 32.93 -38.11 -52.25
CA TRP A 28 31.63 -38.75 -52.48
C TRP A 28 31.61 -40.27 -52.48
N ASP A 29 31.21 -40.85 -51.34
CA ASP A 29 30.48 -42.11 -51.37
C ASP A 29 29.29 -42.10 -50.41
N ASN A 30 28.16 -42.52 -50.95
CA ASN A 30 26.81 -42.23 -50.50
C ASN A 30 26.22 -43.52 -49.95
N SER A 31 26.46 -43.85 -48.68
CA SER A 31 25.69 -44.86 -47.94
C SER A 31 26.21 -45.06 -46.50
N ASN A 32 25.79 -44.20 -45.56
CA ASN A 32 25.60 -44.60 -44.16
C ASN A 32 24.92 -43.48 -43.36
N ARG A 33 23.61 -43.60 -43.16
CA ARG A 33 22.89 -42.88 -42.10
C ARG A 33 23.28 -43.46 -40.74
N ASN A 34 24.52 -43.21 -40.32
CA ASN A 34 24.89 -43.33 -38.92
C ASN A 34 24.39 -42.08 -38.19
N ASN A 35 23.66 -42.32 -37.10
CA ASN A 35 23.17 -41.33 -36.15
C ASN A 35 24.33 -40.56 -35.51
N SER A 36 24.93 -39.63 -36.24
CA SER A 36 25.79 -38.60 -35.68
C SER A 36 24.91 -37.68 -34.84
N ARG A 37 24.66 -38.08 -33.58
CA ARG A 37 24.18 -37.18 -32.54
C ARG A 37 25.22 -36.08 -32.43
N THR A 38 25.00 -34.98 -33.14
CA THR A 38 25.66 -33.72 -32.89
C THR A 38 25.42 -33.41 -31.42
N THR A 39 26.48 -33.52 -30.63
CA THR A 39 26.48 -33.10 -29.23
C THR A 39 26.26 -31.61 -29.25
N ALA A 40 25.00 -31.19 -29.07
CA ALA A 40 24.67 -29.79 -28.94
C ALA A 40 25.52 -29.22 -27.81
N THR A 41 26.43 -28.30 -28.16
CA THR A 41 27.24 -27.58 -27.19
C THR A 41 26.27 -26.76 -26.32
N THR A 42 26.07 -27.20 -25.09
CA THR A 42 25.37 -26.43 -24.05
C THR A 42 26.04 -25.08 -23.92
N THR A 43 25.31 -24.02 -24.25
CA THR A 43 25.76 -22.65 -24.10
C THR A 43 25.65 -22.23 -22.63
N ILE A 44 26.42 -21.23 -22.21
CA ILE A 44 26.34 -20.67 -20.84
C ILE A 44 24.92 -20.21 -20.49
N PHE A 45 24.14 -19.77 -21.49
CA PHE A 45 22.75 -19.35 -21.32
C PHE A 45 21.76 -20.51 -21.20
N ASP A 46 22.21 -21.76 -21.37
CA ASP A 46 21.39 -22.94 -21.08
C ASP A 46 21.42 -23.33 -19.60
N ILE A 47 22.25 -22.66 -18.78
CA ILE A 47 22.39 -22.90 -17.34
C ILE A 47 21.43 -21.95 -16.58
N PRO A 48 20.32 -22.48 -16.00
CA PRO A 48 19.29 -21.65 -15.36
C PRO A 48 19.81 -20.79 -14.21
N GLU A 49 20.81 -21.26 -13.48
CA GLU A 49 21.43 -20.58 -12.35
C GLU A 49 22.15 -19.30 -12.79
N ILE A 50 22.89 -19.37 -13.91
CA ILE A 50 23.56 -18.20 -14.49
C ILE A 50 22.53 -17.20 -14.99
N LEU A 51 21.45 -17.66 -15.63
CA LEU A 51 20.36 -16.78 -16.03
C LEU A 51 19.64 -16.16 -14.83
N ALA A 52 19.41 -16.91 -13.76
CA ALA A 52 18.80 -16.39 -12.53
C ALA A 52 19.66 -15.28 -11.91
N GLU A 53 20.99 -15.48 -11.90
CA GLU A 53 21.95 -14.48 -11.43
C GLU A 53 22.02 -13.27 -12.37
N VAL A 54 22.10 -13.47 -13.68
CA VAL A 54 22.05 -12.35 -14.65
C VAL A 54 20.75 -11.57 -14.51
N PHE A 55 19.63 -12.28 -14.35
CA PHE A 55 18.35 -11.64 -14.12
C PHE A 55 18.38 -10.87 -12.82
N SER A 56 19.03 -11.36 -11.75
CA SER A 56 19.13 -10.71 -10.43
C SER A 56 19.50 -9.22 -10.55
N TYR A 57 20.39 -8.88 -11.50
CA TYR A 57 20.84 -7.52 -11.82
C TYR A 57 19.89 -6.69 -12.69
N LEU A 58 18.86 -7.30 -13.26
CA LEU A 58 17.83 -6.62 -14.05
C LEU A 58 16.67 -6.18 -13.13
N ASP A 59 16.17 -4.98 -13.39
CA ASP A 59 14.98 -4.47 -12.74
C ASP A 59 13.71 -5.16 -13.27
N GLU A 60 12.61 -5.07 -12.50
CA GLU A 60 11.34 -5.67 -12.88
C GLU A 60 10.84 -5.20 -14.26
N PRO A 61 10.94 -3.90 -14.63
CA PRO A 61 10.59 -3.44 -15.98
C PRO A 61 11.41 -4.10 -17.10
N ALA A 62 12.73 -4.23 -16.98
CA ALA A 62 13.56 -4.90 -17.99
C ALA A 62 13.21 -6.39 -18.09
N LEU A 63 12.94 -7.04 -16.95
CA LEU A 63 12.50 -8.42 -16.93
C LEU A 63 11.17 -8.59 -17.68
N ARG A 64 10.19 -7.71 -17.44
CA ARG A 64 8.84 -7.77 -18.07
C ARG A 64 8.85 -7.41 -19.54
N ARG A 65 9.63 -6.41 -19.94
CA ARG A 65 9.60 -5.89 -21.31
C ARG A 65 10.51 -6.67 -22.25
N SER A 66 11.61 -7.22 -21.74
CA SER A 66 12.66 -7.80 -22.58
C SER A 66 12.85 -9.29 -22.31
N VAL A 67 13.04 -9.67 -21.04
CA VAL A 67 13.49 -11.04 -20.69
C VAL A 67 12.43 -12.10 -20.97
N VAL A 68 11.16 -11.83 -20.65
CA VAL A 68 10.07 -12.78 -20.91
C VAL A 68 9.86 -13.07 -22.40
N LEU A 69 10.28 -12.17 -23.28
CA LEU A 69 10.08 -12.28 -24.71
C LEU A 69 11.19 -13.09 -25.41
N VAL A 70 12.33 -13.32 -24.74
CA VAL A 70 13.49 -13.98 -25.37
C VAL A 70 13.20 -15.44 -25.70
N CYS A 71 12.86 -16.24 -24.70
CA CYS A 71 12.48 -17.63 -24.89
C CYS A 71 11.70 -18.17 -23.68
N ARG A 72 11.12 -19.36 -23.82
CA ARG A 72 10.35 -20.02 -22.75
C ARG A 72 11.16 -20.23 -21.47
N VAL A 73 12.45 -20.58 -21.57
CA VAL A 73 13.32 -20.82 -20.41
C VAL A 73 13.54 -19.51 -19.63
N TRP A 74 13.83 -18.41 -20.34
CA TRP A 74 14.02 -17.10 -19.74
C TRP A 74 12.74 -16.58 -19.11
N CYS A 75 11.60 -16.78 -19.77
CA CYS A 75 10.28 -16.49 -19.21
C CYS A 75 10.06 -17.27 -17.91
N LEU A 76 10.34 -18.58 -17.88
CA LEU A 76 10.18 -19.42 -16.69
C LEU A 76 11.11 -19.04 -15.53
N ILE A 77 12.34 -18.61 -15.81
CA ILE A 77 13.32 -18.19 -14.79
C ILE A 77 13.01 -16.78 -14.25
N SER A 78 12.49 -15.90 -15.11
CA SER A 78 12.07 -14.55 -14.71
C SER A 78 10.70 -14.54 -14.02
N LEU A 79 9.83 -15.51 -14.31
CA LEU A 79 8.48 -15.64 -13.76
C LEU A 79 8.43 -15.50 -12.22
N PRO A 80 9.26 -16.18 -11.41
CA PRO A 80 9.29 -15.97 -9.96
C PRO A 80 9.49 -14.51 -9.52
N ARG A 81 10.22 -13.71 -10.32
CA ARG A 81 10.48 -12.30 -10.04
C ARG A 81 9.45 -11.36 -10.66
N LEU A 82 8.79 -11.80 -11.73
CA LEU A 82 7.82 -10.99 -12.47
C LEU A 82 6.37 -11.19 -12.03
N SER A 83 6.05 -12.42 -11.64
CA SER A 83 4.79 -12.80 -11.05
C SER A 83 4.97 -12.89 -9.54
N VAL A 84 5.05 -11.74 -8.88
CA VAL A 84 4.63 -11.60 -7.48
C VAL A 84 3.12 -11.88 -7.44
N ARG A 85 2.74 -13.15 -7.61
CA ARG A 85 1.35 -13.59 -7.55
C ARG A 85 1.01 -13.63 -6.06
N GLU A 86 0.35 -12.58 -5.60
CA GLU A 86 -0.19 -12.51 -4.25
C GLU A 86 -1.60 -13.13 -4.25
N VAL A 87 -1.84 -14.06 -3.35
CA VAL A 87 -3.18 -14.58 -3.06
C VAL A 87 -3.70 -13.81 -1.86
N VAL A 88 -4.76 -13.04 -2.04
CA VAL A 88 -5.44 -12.37 -0.93
C VAL A 88 -6.58 -13.24 -0.46
N TRP A 89 -6.58 -13.58 0.83
CA TRP A 89 -7.64 -14.30 1.50
C TRP A 89 -8.23 -13.42 2.59
N ASP A 90 -9.49 -13.09 2.47
CA ASP A 90 -10.18 -12.28 3.46
C ASP A 90 -11.35 -13.05 4.06
N ASP A 91 -11.13 -13.59 5.25
CA ASP A 91 -12.15 -14.34 6.00
C ASP A 91 -13.28 -13.40 6.48
N THR A 92 -13.09 -12.07 6.38
CA THR A 92 -14.14 -11.09 6.68
C THR A 92 -15.30 -11.04 5.73
N ARG A 93 -15.20 -11.71 4.58
CA ARG A 93 -16.30 -11.85 3.60
C ARG A 93 -16.79 -13.27 3.41
N ALA A 94 -16.00 -14.29 3.75
CA ALA A 94 -16.46 -15.65 3.63
C ALA A 94 -17.78 -15.78 4.42
N SER A 95 -18.88 -16.04 3.72
CA SER A 95 -19.96 -16.82 4.33
C SER A 95 -19.31 -18.09 4.90
N ASN A 96 -19.87 -18.75 5.91
CA ASN A 96 -19.30 -19.98 6.49
C ASN A 96 -19.15 -21.16 5.47
N ASN A 97 -19.14 -20.87 4.18
CA ASN A 97 -18.94 -21.76 3.07
C ASN A 97 -17.45 -22.04 2.83
N ASN A 98 -17.07 -23.28 3.15
CA ASN A 98 -15.75 -23.86 2.90
C ASN A 98 -15.22 -23.72 1.46
N LYS A 99 -16.10 -23.49 0.48
CA LYS A 99 -15.71 -23.28 -0.92
C LYS A 99 -14.70 -22.14 -1.11
N GLU A 100 -14.74 -21.10 -0.27
CA GLU A 100 -13.80 -19.98 -0.42
C GLU A 100 -12.38 -20.37 0.00
N VAL A 101 -12.24 -21.17 1.07
CA VAL A 101 -10.95 -21.72 1.50
C VAL A 101 -10.38 -22.60 0.41
N ASP A 102 -11.21 -23.48 -0.18
CA ASP A 102 -10.77 -24.38 -1.25
C ASP A 102 -10.34 -23.59 -2.51
N ARG A 103 -11.01 -22.47 -2.84
CA ARG A 103 -10.60 -21.56 -3.92
C ARG A 103 -9.26 -20.88 -3.64
N VAL A 104 -9.05 -20.39 -2.42
CA VAL A 104 -7.78 -19.79 -2.00
C VAL A 104 -6.66 -20.82 -2.10
N LEU A 105 -6.87 -22.01 -1.54
CA LEU A 105 -5.92 -23.13 -1.61
C LEU A 105 -5.59 -23.54 -3.06
N ALA A 106 -6.59 -23.57 -3.94
CA ALA A 106 -6.39 -23.86 -5.37
C ALA A 106 -5.58 -22.76 -6.10
N ARG A 107 -5.53 -21.54 -5.54
CA ARG A 107 -4.76 -20.41 -6.09
C ARG A 107 -3.34 -20.29 -5.53
N LEU A 108 -3.02 -20.98 -4.44
CA LEU A 108 -1.67 -20.91 -3.84
C LEU A 108 -0.55 -21.59 -4.65
N PRO A 109 -0.77 -22.62 -5.51
CA PRO A 109 0.32 -23.22 -6.26
C PRO A 109 1.03 -22.18 -7.15
N GLY A 110 2.30 -21.93 -6.88
CA GLY A 110 3.11 -20.93 -7.59
C GLY A 110 2.82 -19.47 -7.19
N ALA A 111 2.10 -19.24 -6.09
CA ALA A 111 1.98 -17.92 -5.50
C ALA A 111 3.29 -17.51 -4.83
N PHE A 112 3.66 -16.25 -4.96
CA PHE A 112 4.79 -15.63 -4.26
C PHE A 112 4.38 -15.21 -2.84
N GLY A 113 3.17 -14.65 -2.71
CA GLY A 113 2.67 -14.09 -1.46
C GLY A 113 1.30 -14.59 -1.08
N LEU A 114 1.04 -14.69 0.22
CA LEU A 114 -0.31 -14.87 0.77
C LEU A 114 -0.58 -13.70 1.73
N CYS A 115 -1.65 -12.95 1.49
CA CYS A 115 -2.15 -11.93 2.40
C CYS A 115 -3.46 -12.42 2.99
N TRP A 116 -3.49 -12.68 4.29
CA TRP A 116 -4.66 -13.21 4.97
C TRP A 116 -5.17 -12.25 6.06
N TYR A 117 -6.41 -11.79 5.91
CA TYR A 117 -7.08 -10.95 6.89
C TYR A 117 -8.22 -11.70 7.60
N SER A 118 -8.13 -11.82 8.92
CA SER A 118 -9.10 -12.52 9.79
C SER A 118 -10.15 -11.59 10.41
N ARG A 119 -11.36 -12.10 10.63
CA ARG A 119 -12.44 -11.39 11.34
C ARG A 119 -12.17 -11.26 12.84
N PRO A 120 -12.55 -10.12 13.45
CA PRO A 120 -12.56 -9.95 14.91
C PRO A 120 -13.63 -10.76 15.66
N ASP A 121 -14.62 -11.33 14.97
CA ASP A 121 -15.91 -11.67 15.57
C ASP A 121 -16.09 -13.15 16.01
N ARG A 122 -15.05 -13.82 16.51
CA ARG A 122 -15.20 -15.16 17.08
C ARG A 122 -14.76 -15.17 18.53
N ARG A 123 -15.72 -15.32 19.44
CA ARG A 123 -15.50 -15.58 20.88
C ARG A 123 -14.60 -16.79 21.18
N GLY A 124 -14.18 -17.56 20.16
CA GLY A 124 -13.31 -18.73 20.29
C GLY A 124 -11.92 -18.60 19.65
N GLY A 125 -11.46 -17.39 19.30
CA GLY A 125 -10.18 -17.19 18.62
C GLY A 125 -10.15 -17.76 17.19
N ILE A 126 -9.10 -17.44 16.44
CA ILE A 126 -8.94 -17.94 15.06
C ILE A 126 -8.63 -19.44 15.00
N GLU A 127 -8.08 -20.00 16.08
CA GLU A 127 -7.61 -21.39 16.15
C GLU A 127 -8.74 -22.41 15.99
N SER A 128 -9.91 -22.07 16.53
CA SER A 128 -11.13 -22.86 16.41
C SER A 128 -11.85 -22.64 15.08
N SER A 129 -11.37 -21.70 14.26
CA SER A 129 -11.98 -21.46 12.95
C SER A 129 -11.62 -22.62 12.01
N GLU A 130 -12.65 -23.29 11.50
CA GLU A 130 -12.50 -24.30 10.44
C GLU A 130 -11.64 -23.81 9.26
N PRO A 131 -11.77 -22.55 8.78
CA PRO A 131 -10.92 -22.05 7.72
C PRO A 131 -9.42 -22.10 8.06
N TRP A 132 -9.04 -21.69 9.27
CA TRP A 132 -7.64 -21.76 9.73
C TRP A 132 -7.12 -23.18 9.79
N GLN A 133 -7.90 -24.10 10.40
CA GLN A 133 -7.50 -25.49 10.51
C GLN A 133 -7.33 -26.16 9.15
N ARG A 134 -8.22 -25.88 8.20
CA ARG A 134 -8.13 -26.40 6.82
C ARG A 134 -6.91 -25.86 6.10
N PHE A 135 -6.62 -24.57 6.24
CA PHE A 135 -5.44 -23.96 5.65
C PHE A 135 -4.14 -24.53 6.22
N VAL A 136 -3.97 -24.51 7.55
CA VAL A 136 -2.78 -25.09 8.20
C VAL A 136 -2.65 -26.58 7.85
N GLY A 137 -3.76 -27.32 7.81
CA GLY A 137 -3.77 -28.72 7.39
C GLY A 137 -3.32 -28.93 5.94
N ALA A 138 -3.70 -28.03 5.02
CA ALA A 138 -3.25 -28.09 3.63
C ALA A 138 -1.75 -27.77 3.48
N VAL A 139 -1.26 -26.74 4.18
CA VAL A 139 0.16 -26.38 4.19
C VAL A 139 1.00 -27.50 4.82
N ARG A 140 0.52 -28.10 5.90
CA ARG A 140 1.17 -29.24 6.57
C ARG A 140 1.31 -30.44 5.67
N ARG A 141 0.23 -30.85 4.98
CA ARG A 141 0.27 -31.97 4.02
C ARG A 141 1.28 -31.73 2.89
N ASP A 142 1.36 -30.51 2.37
CA ASP A 142 2.36 -30.17 1.35
C ASP A 142 3.79 -30.21 1.92
N TYR A 143 4.00 -29.67 3.13
CA TYR A 143 5.29 -29.74 3.82
C TYR A 143 5.74 -31.19 4.06
N GLU A 144 4.86 -32.05 4.57
CA GLU A 144 5.14 -33.48 4.80
C GLU A 144 5.49 -34.19 3.48
N HIS A 145 4.75 -33.90 2.41
CA HIS A 145 5.04 -34.43 1.08
C HIS A 145 6.41 -33.97 0.55
N ARG A 146 6.83 -32.73 0.85
CA ARG A 146 8.20 -32.22 0.55
C ARG A 146 9.27 -33.00 1.30
N CYS A 147 9.11 -33.14 2.62
CA CYS A 147 10.05 -33.88 3.45
C CYS A 147 10.17 -35.34 2.98
N GLN A 148 9.05 -35.99 2.63
CA GLN A 148 9.05 -37.35 2.11
C GLN A 148 9.81 -37.44 0.78
N ARG A 149 9.59 -36.51 -0.16
CA ARG A 149 10.34 -36.47 -1.43
C ARG A 149 11.83 -36.26 -1.24
N LEU A 150 12.25 -35.39 -0.32
CA LEU A 150 13.67 -35.16 -0.04
C LEU A 150 14.33 -36.41 0.55
N ARG A 151 13.64 -37.14 1.43
CA ARG A 151 14.11 -38.43 1.97
C ARG A 151 14.25 -39.48 0.86
N LEU A 152 13.27 -39.58 -0.03
CA LEU A 152 13.31 -40.51 -1.17
C LEU A 152 14.43 -40.16 -2.16
N GLN A 153 14.63 -38.87 -2.47
CA GLN A 153 15.72 -38.44 -3.34
C GLN A 153 17.11 -38.73 -2.75
N GLY A 154 17.25 -38.63 -1.42
CA GLY A 154 18.47 -39.04 -0.73
C GLY A 154 18.76 -40.53 -0.90
N GLN A 155 17.73 -41.38 -0.82
CA GLN A 155 17.86 -42.84 -1.00
C GLN A 155 18.02 -43.26 -2.47
N GLU A 156 17.37 -42.56 -3.41
CA GLU A 156 17.47 -42.85 -4.84
C GLU A 156 18.77 -42.39 -5.46
N ARG A 157 19.44 -41.37 -4.91
CA ARG A 157 20.80 -41.00 -5.33
C ARG A 157 21.79 -42.16 -5.22
N ASP A 158 21.54 -43.10 -4.31
CA ASP A 158 22.36 -44.32 -4.17
C ASP A 158 21.94 -45.43 -5.16
N ARG A 159 20.74 -45.36 -5.75
CA ARG A 159 20.18 -46.46 -6.57
C ARG A 159 20.02 -46.14 -8.06
N HIS A 160 19.87 -44.89 -8.48
CA HIS A 160 19.47 -44.56 -9.84
C HIS A 160 20.39 -43.55 -10.54
N ARG A 161 21.52 -44.06 -11.07
CA ARG A 161 22.25 -43.43 -12.19
C ARG A 161 21.60 -43.64 -13.57
N HIS A 162 20.49 -44.39 -13.69
CA HIS A 162 20.04 -44.87 -15.02
C HIS A 162 18.55 -44.81 -15.37
N ARG A 163 17.69 -44.11 -14.61
CA ARG A 163 16.30 -43.90 -15.05
C ARG A 163 15.86 -42.49 -14.74
N SER A 164 15.80 -41.65 -15.76
CA SER A 164 15.18 -40.33 -15.68
C SER A 164 14.29 -40.10 -16.90
N LEU A 165 13.34 -39.20 -16.70
CA LEU A 165 12.29 -38.75 -17.61
C LEU A 165 11.13 -39.74 -17.74
N GLU A 166 10.06 -39.52 -16.97
CA GLU A 166 8.71 -39.27 -17.53
C GLU A 166 7.58 -39.18 -16.49
N GLU A 167 7.85 -39.26 -15.18
CA GLU A 167 6.76 -39.03 -14.21
C GLU A 167 6.46 -37.53 -14.03
N GLY A 168 5.32 -37.12 -14.61
CA GLY A 168 4.67 -35.82 -14.46
C GLY A 168 4.22 -35.55 -13.02
N GLY A 169 5.19 -35.32 -12.14
CA GLY A 169 4.99 -35.06 -10.72
C GLY A 169 4.13 -33.83 -10.48
N ARG A 170 3.05 -34.00 -9.72
CA ARG A 170 2.25 -32.90 -9.16
C ARG A 170 3.20 -31.91 -8.48
N ARG A 171 3.25 -30.69 -9.00
CA ARG A 171 4.06 -29.61 -8.43
C ARG A 171 3.56 -29.30 -7.03
N LEU A 172 4.50 -29.22 -6.11
CA LEU A 172 4.26 -28.85 -4.71
C LEU A 172 3.74 -27.42 -4.63
N VAL A 173 2.74 -27.22 -3.78
CA VAL A 173 1.89 -26.02 -3.80
C VAL A 173 2.61 -24.82 -3.19
N PHE A 174 3.39 -25.02 -2.11
CA PHE A 174 3.91 -23.91 -1.29
C PHE A 174 5.43 -23.72 -1.37
N GLN A 175 6.11 -24.26 -2.39
CA GLN A 175 7.58 -24.09 -2.52
C GLN A 175 8.01 -22.65 -2.81
N ASN A 176 7.13 -21.85 -3.41
CA ASN A 176 7.47 -20.51 -3.88
C ASN A 176 6.91 -19.40 -2.97
N LEU A 177 6.28 -19.77 -1.85
CA LEU A 177 5.71 -18.78 -0.95
C LEU A 177 6.85 -18.11 -0.18
N GLN A 178 7.14 -16.87 -0.54
CA GLN A 178 8.22 -16.04 0.02
C GLN A 178 7.67 -14.91 0.88
N LYS A 179 6.44 -14.44 0.61
CA LYS A 179 5.75 -13.43 1.40
C LYS A 179 4.55 -14.02 2.13
N LEU A 180 4.45 -13.72 3.42
CA LEU A 180 3.26 -14.00 4.22
C LEU A 180 2.85 -12.74 4.97
N GLU A 181 1.65 -12.25 4.71
CA GLU A 181 1.02 -11.16 5.44
C GLU A 181 -0.19 -11.70 6.21
N LEU A 182 -0.19 -11.53 7.52
CA LEU A 182 -1.23 -11.97 8.44
C LEU A 182 -1.84 -10.74 9.11
N GLY A 183 -3.10 -10.43 8.80
CA GLY A 183 -3.83 -9.28 9.32
C GLY A 183 -5.10 -9.66 10.08
N GLY A 184 -5.61 -8.76 10.92
CA GLY A 184 -6.92 -8.91 11.57
C GLY A 184 -6.84 -9.42 13.01
N ALA A 185 -7.82 -10.21 13.47
CA ALA A 185 -7.79 -10.78 14.81
C ALA A 185 -7.13 -12.17 14.84
N ILE A 186 -5.86 -12.20 14.44
CA ILE A 186 -5.03 -13.41 14.46
C ILE A 186 -4.23 -13.41 15.76
N ASP A 187 -4.26 -14.53 16.49
CA ASP A 187 -3.29 -14.80 17.54
C ASP A 187 -1.95 -15.12 16.89
N LEU A 188 -1.05 -14.12 16.88
CA LEU A 188 0.27 -14.27 16.27
C LEU A 188 1.12 -15.31 17.00
N GLY A 189 0.92 -15.51 18.31
CA GLY A 189 1.61 -16.54 19.09
C GLY A 189 1.29 -17.95 18.59
N LEU A 190 0.04 -18.21 18.22
CA LEU A 190 -0.34 -19.47 17.60
C LEU A 190 0.17 -19.59 16.16
N ALA A 191 -0.03 -18.54 15.35
CA ALA A 191 0.36 -18.57 13.94
C ALA A 191 1.85 -18.88 13.80
N THR A 192 2.67 -18.27 14.65
CA THR A 192 4.12 -18.49 14.68
C THR A 192 4.52 -19.91 15.09
N ARG A 193 3.73 -20.57 15.95
CA ARG A 193 3.99 -21.97 16.38
C ARG A 193 3.49 -23.02 15.40
N THR A 194 2.37 -22.76 14.72
CA THR A 194 1.65 -23.79 13.95
C THR A 194 1.86 -23.70 12.45
N LEU A 195 2.03 -22.48 11.91
CA LEU A 195 2.11 -22.23 10.47
C LEU A 195 3.55 -21.98 10.00
N LEU A 196 4.30 -21.08 10.65
CA LEU A 196 5.63 -20.68 10.18
C LEU A 196 6.63 -21.84 10.03
N PRO A 197 6.67 -22.85 10.93
CA PRO A 197 7.59 -23.99 10.75
C PRO A 197 7.34 -24.78 9.46
N LEU A 198 6.18 -24.61 8.83
CA LEU A 198 5.80 -25.27 7.58
C LEU A 198 6.20 -24.45 6.34
N LEU A 199 6.70 -23.22 6.53
CA LEU A 199 7.01 -22.23 5.49
C LEU A 199 8.46 -21.72 5.58
N PRO A 200 9.48 -22.59 5.50
CA PRO A 200 10.88 -22.21 5.68
C PRO A 200 11.44 -21.31 4.56
N SER A 201 10.72 -21.17 3.44
CA SER A 201 11.09 -20.35 2.29
C SER A 201 10.71 -18.87 2.43
N LEU A 202 10.08 -18.47 3.55
CA LEU A 202 9.64 -17.10 3.75
C LEU A 202 10.84 -16.15 3.88
N THR A 203 10.82 -15.11 3.06
CA THR A 203 11.76 -13.98 3.09
C THR A 203 11.09 -12.71 3.62
N ILE A 204 9.77 -12.59 3.50
CA ILE A 204 8.98 -11.43 3.97
C ILE A 204 7.85 -11.94 4.87
N LEU A 205 7.83 -11.47 6.11
CA LEU A 205 6.77 -11.76 7.07
C LEU A 205 6.18 -10.46 7.61
N GLU A 206 4.91 -10.23 7.34
CA GLU A 206 4.14 -9.09 7.82
C GLU A 206 3.02 -9.59 8.74
N MET A 207 2.94 -9.05 9.95
CA MET A 207 1.98 -9.46 10.98
C MET A 207 1.32 -8.23 11.57
N HIS A 208 0.01 -8.11 11.37
CA HIS A 208 -0.83 -7.01 11.84
C HIS A 208 -1.97 -7.60 12.68
N THR A 209 -2.01 -7.28 13.97
CA THR A 209 -3.03 -7.86 14.86
C THR A 209 -3.86 -6.80 15.57
N HIS A 210 -5.17 -7.05 15.71
CA HIS A 210 -6.04 -6.28 16.62
C HIS A 210 -6.10 -6.88 18.03
N ALA A 211 -5.49 -8.05 18.23
CA ALA A 211 -5.48 -8.71 19.53
C ALA A 211 -4.18 -8.40 20.27
N ARG A 212 -4.28 -8.28 21.61
CA ARG A 212 -3.10 -8.41 22.46
C ARG A 212 -2.60 -9.84 22.34
N CYS A 213 -1.37 -10.01 21.89
CA CYS A 213 -0.73 -11.31 21.80
C CYS A 213 0.77 -11.18 22.08
N SER A 214 1.40 -12.31 22.36
CA SER A 214 2.84 -12.40 22.47
C SER A 214 3.40 -13.20 21.30
N VAL A 215 4.49 -12.70 20.72
CA VAL A 215 5.20 -13.33 19.61
C VAL A 215 6.60 -13.72 20.08
N SER A 216 6.94 -15.00 19.97
CA SER A 216 8.32 -15.46 20.19
C SER A 216 9.13 -15.21 18.93
N MET A 217 9.93 -14.15 18.92
CA MET A 217 10.75 -13.80 17.75
C MET A 217 11.84 -14.83 17.48
N GLY A 218 12.38 -15.47 18.52
CA GLY A 218 13.27 -16.62 18.37
C GLY A 218 12.61 -17.76 17.59
N SER A 219 11.35 -18.08 17.89
CA SER A 219 10.59 -19.11 17.16
C SER A 219 10.36 -18.73 15.69
N VAL A 220 10.09 -17.44 15.41
CA VAL A 220 9.91 -16.93 14.05
C VAL A 220 11.18 -17.12 13.22
N LEU A 221 12.33 -16.69 13.76
CA LEU A 221 13.61 -16.74 13.04
C LEU A 221 14.14 -18.17 12.91
N LEU A 222 13.86 -19.04 13.88
CA LEU A 222 14.13 -20.48 13.77
C LEU A 222 13.27 -21.15 12.68
N ALA A 223 11.99 -20.77 12.57
CA ALA A 223 11.08 -21.32 11.58
C ALA A 223 11.38 -20.82 10.16
N CYS A 224 11.84 -19.57 10.04
CA CYS A 224 12.10 -18.89 8.77
C CYS A 224 13.56 -18.40 8.71
N PRO A 225 14.54 -19.28 8.46
CA PRO A 225 15.96 -18.92 8.46
C PRO A 225 16.36 -17.99 7.30
N LEU A 226 15.54 -17.90 6.25
CA LEU A 226 15.75 -17.05 5.08
C LEU A 226 15.06 -15.68 5.21
N LEU A 227 14.57 -15.33 6.40
CA LEU A 227 13.78 -14.12 6.60
C LEU A 227 14.63 -12.86 6.43
N GLU A 228 14.30 -12.05 5.42
CA GLU A 228 14.97 -10.79 5.11
C GLU A 228 14.20 -9.58 5.67
N GLN A 229 12.87 -9.68 5.75
CA GLN A 229 12.01 -8.59 6.20
C GLN A 229 11.00 -9.10 7.22
N VAL A 230 10.93 -8.42 8.36
CA VAL A 230 9.91 -8.68 9.37
C VAL A 230 9.20 -7.40 9.76
N HIS A 231 7.88 -7.40 9.63
CA HIS A 231 7.01 -6.33 10.08
C HIS A 231 6.03 -6.90 11.10
N VAL A 232 6.09 -6.44 12.34
CA VAL A 232 5.13 -6.80 13.38
C VAL A 232 4.48 -5.55 13.90
N SER A 233 3.15 -5.48 13.84
CA SER A 233 2.43 -4.33 14.36
C SER A 233 1.10 -4.67 15.02
N SER A 234 0.76 -3.92 16.06
CA SER A 234 -0.59 -3.92 16.63
C SER A 234 -1.42 -2.77 16.05
N LEU A 235 -2.59 -3.12 15.55
CA LEU A 235 -3.63 -2.21 15.10
C LEU A 235 -4.62 -1.85 16.21
N SER A 236 -4.43 -2.38 17.42
CA SER A 236 -5.27 -2.12 18.58
C SER A 236 -4.61 -1.15 19.55
N VAL A 237 -5.33 -0.81 20.63
CA VAL A 237 -4.76 -0.04 21.75
C VAL A 237 -3.72 -0.85 22.55
N GLY A 238 -3.71 -2.18 22.44
CA GLY A 238 -2.74 -3.02 23.13
C GLY A 238 -1.50 -3.29 22.30
N ALA A 239 -0.30 -3.19 22.87
CA ALA A 239 0.93 -3.53 22.18
C ALA A 239 1.09 -5.05 21.98
N VAL A 240 1.80 -5.47 20.92
CA VAL A 240 2.26 -6.86 20.77
C VAL A 240 3.49 -7.08 21.64
N GLU A 241 3.48 -8.08 22.51
CA GLU A 241 4.62 -8.41 23.36
C GLU A 241 5.61 -9.31 22.60
N LEU A 242 6.75 -8.77 22.22
CA LEU A 242 7.79 -9.54 21.55
C LEU A 242 8.68 -10.20 22.60
N ASN A 243 8.57 -11.52 22.71
CA ASN A 243 9.41 -12.33 23.55
C ASN A 243 10.66 -12.75 22.78
N TRP A 244 11.81 -12.28 23.24
CA TRP A 244 13.12 -12.51 22.65
C TRP A 244 13.93 -13.53 23.44
N SER A 245 13.27 -14.50 24.09
CA SER A 245 13.97 -15.66 24.66
C SER A 245 14.65 -16.43 23.54
N TRP A 246 15.85 -15.99 23.19
CA TRP A 246 16.74 -16.63 22.25
C TRP A 246 17.18 -17.93 22.88
N ILE A 247 16.87 -19.05 22.24
CA ILE A 247 17.61 -20.28 22.49
C ILE A 247 18.84 -20.15 21.59
N PRO A 248 20.06 -19.98 22.14
CA PRO A 248 21.25 -19.93 21.31
C PRO A 248 21.26 -21.18 20.42
N PHE A 249 21.42 -20.96 19.11
CA PHE A 249 21.42 -21.97 18.04
C PHE A 249 22.42 -23.13 18.25
N GLY A 250 23.18 -23.16 19.35
CA GLY A 250 24.18 -24.17 19.70
C GLY A 250 23.76 -25.22 20.73
N HIS A 251 22.56 -25.17 21.32
CA HIS A 251 22.18 -26.09 22.42
C HIS A 251 20.96 -26.98 22.15
N VAL A 252 20.52 -27.16 20.90
CA VAL A 252 19.76 -28.37 20.54
C VAL A 252 20.75 -29.54 20.47
N VAL A 253 21.35 -29.87 21.61
CA VAL A 253 21.96 -31.18 21.84
C VAL A 253 20.81 -32.17 21.70
N ASP A 254 20.95 -33.13 20.79
CA ASP A 254 20.00 -34.21 20.51
C ASP A 254 19.41 -34.80 21.80
N SER A 255 18.34 -34.18 22.29
CA SER A 255 17.70 -34.58 23.55
C SER A 255 16.97 -35.92 23.37
N ASN A 256 16.83 -36.39 22.13
CA ASN A 256 16.34 -37.71 21.79
C ASN A 256 17.37 -38.84 22.06
N ASN A 257 18.63 -38.53 22.39
CA ASN A 257 19.64 -39.56 22.70
C ASN A 257 19.89 -39.79 24.20
N LEU A 258 19.22 -39.06 25.11
CA LEU A 258 19.43 -39.23 26.55
C LEU A 258 18.71 -40.43 27.19
N ASN A 259 17.84 -41.15 26.46
CA ASN A 259 17.13 -42.30 27.01
C ASN A 259 17.83 -43.66 26.83
N ASN A 260 18.96 -43.73 26.10
CA ASN A 260 19.63 -45.01 25.81
C ASN A 260 21.01 -45.21 26.48
N SER A 261 21.46 -44.30 27.34
CA SER A 261 22.78 -44.38 27.99
C SER A 261 22.70 -44.73 29.48
N LYS A 262 22.06 -45.84 29.84
CA LYS A 262 22.06 -46.35 31.23
C LYS A 262 22.92 -47.59 31.49
N ASP A 263 23.59 -48.19 30.50
CA ASP A 263 24.18 -49.52 30.73
C ASP A 263 25.56 -49.81 30.12
N ARG A 264 26.45 -48.81 29.98
CA ARG A 264 27.86 -49.10 29.65
C ARG A 264 28.83 -48.41 30.58
N SER A 265 29.00 -49.01 31.75
CA SER A 265 30.28 -48.94 32.44
C SER A 265 31.29 -49.78 31.65
N ASN A 266 32.25 -49.13 31.00
CA ASN A 266 33.61 -49.66 30.97
C ASN A 266 34.60 -48.59 30.56
N LYS A 267 35.56 -48.41 31.46
CA LYS A 267 36.93 -47.90 31.27
C LYS A 267 37.33 -47.74 29.80
N ASP A 268 37.41 -46.51 29.33
CA ASP A 268 38.51 -46.16 28.45
C ASP A 268 38.95 -44.71 28.68
N LYS A 269 40.22 -44.57 29.07
CA LYS A 269 40.91 -43.29 29.30
C LYS A 269 41.55 -42.87 27.99
N GLY A 270 40.76 -42.33 27.07
CA GLY A 270 41.24 -41.69 25.84
C GLY A 270 41.35 -40.18 26.03
N LYS A 271 42.56 -39.68 26.21
CA LYS A 271 42.92 -38.26 26.22
C LYS A 271 42.75 -37.64 24.83
N ASN A 272 42.34 -36.36 24.84
CA ASN A 272 42.56 -35.33 23.82
C ASN A 272 41.72 -35.44 22.54
N ASP A 273 40.70 -34.59 22.45
CA ASP A 273 40.58 -33.58 21.38
C ASP A 273 39.40 -32.64 21.71
N GLU A 274 39.61 -31.74 22.68
CA GLU A 274 38.69 -30.65 23.07
C GLU A 274 38.84 -29.42 22.14
N SER A 275 38.67 -29.62 20.83
CA SER A 275 38.48 -28.52 19.87
C SER A 275 37.14 -28.66 19.18
N SER A 276 36.07 -28.78 19.98
CA SER A 276 34.72 -28.50 19.52
C SER A 276 34.62 -27.01 19.19
N HIS A 277 35.07 -26.65 17.98
CA HIS A 277 34.82 -25.36 17.36
C HIS A 277 33.31 -25.14 17.39
N GLN A 278 32.87 -24.33 18.36
CA GLN A 278 31.52 -23.79 18.35
C GLN A 278 31.39 -22.99 17.06
N LEU A 279 30.74 -23.59 16.07
CA LEU A 279 30.34 -22.91 14.85
C LEU A 279 29.48 -21.74 15.31
N HIS A 280 30.05 -20.54 15.25
CA HIS A 280 29.30 -19.32 15.51
C HIS A 280 28.07 -19.36 14.58
N PRO A 281 26.87 -19.08 15.11
CA PRO A 281 25.68 -19.05 14.30
C PRO A 281 25.91 -18.10 13.12
N SER A 282 25.61 -18.59 11.92
CA SER A 282 25.68 -17.81 10.70
C SER A 282 24.85 -16.53 10.85
N SER A 283 25.38 -15.41 10.35
CA SER A 283 24.65 -14.14 10.26
C SER A 283 23.27 -14.35 9.65
N LEU A 284 22.24 -13.74 10.26
CA LEU A 284 20.88 -13.78 9.75
C LEU A 284 20.76 -12.85 8.53
N PRO A 285 20.01 -13.23 7.47
CA PRO A 285 19.86 -12.43 6.25
C PRO A 285 18.91 -11.22 6.42
N LEU A 286 18.58 -10.85 7.65
CA LEU A 286 17.56 -9.85 7.97
C LEU A 286 18.06 -8.44 7.60
N ARG A 287 17.33 -7.78 6.69
CA ARG A 287 17.62 -6.45 6.15
C ARG A 287 16.64 -5.39 6.63
N SER A 288 15.41 -5.76 6.96
CA SER A 288 14.38 -4.84 7.46
C SER A 288 13.63 -5.37 8.67
N VAL A 289 13.57 -4.55 9.71
CA VAL A 289 12.81 -4.81 10.93
C VAL A 289 11.91 -3.61 11.21
N VAL A 290 10.59 -3.82 11.15
CA VAL A 290 9.57 -2.81 11.45
C VAL A 290 8.69 -3.31 12.59
N LEU A 291 8.78 -2.67 13.75
CA LEU A 291 8.04 -3.03 14.95
C LEU A 291 7.12 -1.86 15.32
N GLY A 292 5.81 -2.02 15.19
CA GLY A 292 4.82 -0.96 15.39
C GLY A 292 3.84 -1.23 16.53
N ASN A 293 3.77 -0.35 17.52
CA ASN A 293 2.97 -0.58 18.73
C ASN A 293 3.30 -1.95 19.36
N THR A 294 4.59 -2.16 19.61
CA THR A 294 5.14 -3.39 20.18
C THR A 294 5.81 -3.10 21.51
N SER A 295 5.87 -4.10 22.37
CA SER A 295 6.72 -4.10 23.55
C SER A 295 7.92 -5.00 23.34
N VAL A 296 9.12 -4.44 23.51
CA VAL A 296 10.39 -5.06 23.14
C VAL A 296 11.34 -4.98 24.32
N GLU A 297 11.96 -6.12 24.66
CA GLU A 297 13.08 -6.13 25.60
C GLU A 297 14.36 -5.70 24.88
N LEU A 298 15.08 -4.74 25.45
CA LEU A 298 16.28 -4.16 24.82
C LEU A 298 17.41 -5.18 24.66
N SER A 299 17.58 -6.09 25.62
CA SER A 299 18.56 -7.18 25.56
C SER A 299 18.37 -8.03 24.30
N GLY A 300 17.14 -8.50 24.07
CA GLY A 300 16.78 -9.29 22.90
C GLY A 300 16.98 -8.56 21.58
N LEU A 301 16.72 -7.25 21.53
CA LEU A 301 17.00 -6.43 20.36
C LEU A 301 18.51 -6.24 20.12
N LYS A 302 19.32 -6.05 21.18
CA LYS A 302 20.79 -5.99 21.06
C LYS A 302 21.35 -7.31 20.51
N ASP A 303 20.84 -8.42 20.99
CA ASP A 303 21.23 -9.74 20.51
C ASP A 303 20.86 -9.90 19.03
N LEU A 304 19.65 -9.49 18.62
CA LEU A 304 19.26 -9.49 17.20
C LEU A 304 20.27 -8.72 16.34
N LEU A 305 20.60 -7.48 16.75
CA LEU A 305 21.52 -6.62 16.02
C LEU A 305 22.91 -7.25 15.88
N SER A 306 23.36 -8.02 16.88
CA SER A 306 24.63 -8.74 16.80
C SER A 306 24.66 -9.83 15.73
N PHE A 307 23.51 -10.37 15.33
CA PHE A 307 23.37 -11.39 14.28
C PHE A 307 22.97 -10.82 12.91
N THR A 308 22.65 -9.53 12.81
CA THR A 308 22.14 -8.89 11.58
C THR A 308 23.03 -7.72 11.16
N PRO A 309 24.29 -7.96 10.77
CA PRO A 309 25.20 -6.88 10.35
C PRO A 309 24.71 -6.16 9.08
N ASP A 310 23.97 -6.85 8.22
CA ASP A 310 23.42 -6.32 6.96
C ASP A 310 22.06 -5.62 7.11
N LEU A 311 21.66 -5.27 8.34
CA LEU A 311 20.41 -4.59 8.60
C LEU A 311 20.46 -3.18 7.99
N GLN A 312 19.52 -2.89 7.09
CA GLN A 312 19.41 -1.60 6.38
C GLN A 312 18.28 -0.74 6.93
N GLN A 313 17.21 -1.36 7.39
CA GLN A 313 16.03 -0.68 7.90
C GLN A 313 15.68 -1.15 9.30
N LEU A 314 15.56 -0.20 10.23
CA LEU A 314 15.11 -0.45 11.59
C LEU A 314 14.09 0.61 11.99
N LYS A 315 12.82 0.24 12.09
CA LYS A 315 11.74 1.12 12.51
C LYS A 315 11.09 0.59 13.77
N LEU A 316 11.19 1.38 14.84
CA LEU A 316 10.61 1.10 16.14
C LEU A 316 9.53 2.16 16.41
N ILE A 317 8.31 1.86 16.00
CA ILE A 317 7.19 2.82 15.96
C ILE A 317 6.32 2.60 17.19
N GLN A 318 6.06 3.64 17.97
CA GLN A 318 5.21 3.59 19.17
C GLN A 318 5.58 2.44 20.13
N LEU A 319 6.86 2.33 20.48
CA LEU A 319 7.30 1.33 21.43
C LEU A 319 6.62 1.53 22.79
N SER A 320 6.02 0.47 23.29
CA SER A 320 5.38 0.45 24.60
C SER A 320 6.33 -0.16 25.63
N ALA A 321 6.33 0.40 26.84
CA ALA A 321 7.08 -0.16 27.95
C ALA A 321 6.68 -1.64 28.19
N PRO A 322 7.64 -2.55 28.44
CA PRO A 322 7.33 -3.91 28.83
C PRO A 322 6.47 -3.91 30.08
N ARG A 323 5.24 -4.41 29.91
CA ARG A 323 4.35 -4.70 31.02
C ARG A 323 4.92 -5.95 31.70
N THR A 324 5.67 -5.76 32.77
CA THR A 324 5.96 -6.90 33.63
C THR A 324 4.62 -7.42 34.13
N ASN A 325 4.39 -8.73 34.04
CA ASN A 325 3.15 -9.40 34.49
C ASN A 325 2.76 -9.05 35.95
N GLN A 326 3.70 -8.48 36.72
CA GLN A 326 3.48 -7.92 38.06
C GLN A 326 2.59 -6.67 38.10
N GLN A 327 2.32 -5.95 36.99
CA GLN A 327 1.46 -4.77 37.02
C GLN A 327 -0.04 -5.07 37.14
N LEU A 328 -0.47 -6.33 36.98
CA LEU A 328 -1.81 -6.74 37.41
C LEU A 328 -1.92 -6.79 38.95
N SER A 329 -0.79 -6.86 39.65
CA SER A 329 -0.67 -6.81 41.11
C SER A 329 -0.48 -5.35 41.59
N ARG A 330 -1.50 -4.53 41.30
CA ARG A 330 -1.92 -3.21 41.87
C ARG A 330 -0.98 -2.17 42.56
N GLU A 331 0.31 -2.37 42.84
CA GLU A 331 1.08 -1.41 43.68
C GLU A 331 2.55 -1.13 43.26
N VAL A 332 2.97 -1.43 42.02
CA VAL A 332 4.32 -1.03 41.59
C VAL A 332 4.35 0.46 41.21
N SER A 333 5.19 1.24 41.90
CA SER A 333 5.32 2.68 41.68
C SER A 333 5.71 3.01 40.23
N PRO A 334 5.06 4.00 39.58
CA PRO A 334 5.29 4.35 38.17
C PRO A 334 6.69 4.90 37.83
N SER A 335 7.56 5.13 38.83
CA SER A 335 8.88 5.74 38.64
C SER A 335 9.91 4.83 37.96
N SER A 336 9.86 3.51 38.15
CA SER A 336 10.90 2.59 37.61
C SER A 336 10.79 2.37 36.10
N ALA A 337 9.57 2.36 35.54
CA ALA A 337 9.34 2.14 34.12
C ALA A 337 9.85 3.32 33.27
N ALA A 338 9.72 4.55 33.77
CA ALA A 338 10.16 5.76 33.07
C ALA A 338 11.70 5.79 32.87
N THR A 339 12.46 5.33 33.88
CA THR A 339 13.93 5.32 33.82
C THR A 339 14.47 4.36 32.74
N ASN A 340 13.82 3.21 32.54
CA ASN A 340 14.22 2.25 31.52
C ASN A 340 14.01 2.79 30.09
N ILE A 341 12.93 3.55 29.87
CA ILE A 341 12.62 4.13 28.56
C ILE A 341 13.63 5.21 28.17
N ALA A 342 14.03 6.06 29.12
CA ALA A 342 14.99 7.14 28.88
C ALA A 342 16.36 6.61 28.42
N THR A 343 16.81 5.48 28.95
CA THR A 343 18.11 4.88 28.58
C THR A 343 18.04 3.96 27.37
N PHE A 344 16.84 3.54 26.95
CA PHE A 344 16.65 2.57 25.86
C PHE A 344 17.29 3.06 24.56
N PHE A 345 17.01 4.31 24.17
CA PHE A 345 17.52 4.86 22.91
C PHE A 345 19.05 4.98 22.91
N SER A 346 19.65 5.49 23.98
CA SER A 346 21.10 5.63 24.09
C SER A 346 21.81 4.28 23.98
N GLN A 347 21.27 3.26 24.64
CA GLN A 347 21.80 1.90 24.58
C GLN A 347 21.60 1.21 23.22
N LEU A 348 20.48 1.48 22.54
CA LEU A 348 20.25 1.03 21.17
C LEU A 348 21.26 1.67 20.20
N LYS A 349 21.46 2.98 20.33
CA LYS A 349 22.46 3.75 19.56
C LYS A 349 23.86 3.17 19.73
N GLU A 350 24.27 2.88 20.97
CA GLU A 350 25.55 2.23 21.24
C GLU A 350 25.66 0.85 20.61
N ALA A 351 24.59 0.06 20.61
CA ALA A 351 24.57 -1.25 19.98
C ALA A 351 24.74 -1.16 18.46
N LEU A 352 24.00 -0.25 17.79
CA LEU A 352 24.13 -0.01 16.35
C LEU A 352 25.57 0.39 15.97
N LYS A 353 26.18 1.30 16.75
CA LYS A 353 27.59 1.70 16.56
C LYS A 353 28.56 0.56 16.81
N ARG A 354 28.38 -0.21 17.88
CA ARG A 354 29.25 -1.34 18.23
C ARG A 354 29.29 -2.40 17.13
N HIS A 355 28.15 -2.66 16.48
CA HIS A 355 28.05 -3.64 15.41
C HIS A 355 28.29 -3.06 14.00
N GLY A 356 28.61 -1.77 13.89
CA GLY A 356 28.88 -1.13 12.60
C GLY A 356 27.68 -1.12 11.64
N ILE A 357 26.46 -1.18 12.18
CA ILE A 357 25.24 -1.26 11.35
C ILE A 357 24.95 0.11 10.76
N THR A 358 24.84 0.15 9.44
CA THR A 358 24.54 1.37 8.69
C THR A 358 23.11 1.31 8.16
N LEU A 359 22.25 2.18 8.69
CA LEU A 359 20.84 2.19 8.33
C LEU A 359 20.58 3.20 7.21
N SER A 360 19.88 2.75 6.16
CA SER A 360 19.32 3.61 5.12
C SER A 360 18.00 4.24 5.57
N SER A 361 17.28 3.58 6.49
CA SER A 361 15.97 3.99 6.98
C SER A 361 15.86 3.67 8.47
N PHE A 362 15.69 4.69 9.32
CA PHE A 362 15.57 4.51 10.76
C PHE A 362 14.38 5.28 11.32
N HIS A 363 13.67 4.65 12.26
CA HIS A 363 12.60 5.29 13.03
C HIS A 363 12.66 4.87 14.48
N TYR A 364 12.43 5.80 15.39
CA TYR A 364 12.24 5.51 16.80
C TYR A 364 11.18 6.45 17.40
N SER A 365 10.11 5.89 17.94
CA SER A 365 9.11 6.61 18.72
C SER A 365 8.61 5.76 19.88
N LEU A 366 8.26 6.42 20.98
CA LEU A 366 7.75 5.81 22.19
C LEU A 366 6.26 6.16 22.36
N ASP A 367 5.50 5.24 22.96
CA ASP A 367 4.12 5.54 23.36
C ASP A 367 4.09 6.58 24.48
N ASN A 368 3.22 7.59 24.35
CA ASN A 368 3.04 8.70 25.31
C ASN A 368 4.30 9.56 25.56
N GLU A 369 5.20 9.65 24.58
CA GLU A 369 6.37 10.53 24.70
C GLU A 369 5.98 12.01 24.67
N PRO A 370 6.54 12.85 25.59
CA PRO A 370 6.35 14.30 25.48
C PRO A 370 7.02 14.84 24.20
N PRO A 371 6.37 15.77 23.46
CA PRO A 371 6.89 16.30 22.19
C PRO A 371 8.30 16.90 22.26
N SER A 372 8.69 17.47 23.39
CA SER A 372 10.04 18.03 23.59
C SER A 372 11.13 16.96 23.61
N ALA A 373 10.87 15.81 24.24
CA ALA A 373 11.80 14.69 24.24
C ALA A 373 11.90 14.04 22.85
N ALA A 374 10.77 13.93 22.16
CA ALA A 374 10.72 13.43 20.79
C ALA A 374 11.54 14.31 19.83
N ALA A 375 11.44 15.64 19.96
CA ALA A 375 12.20 16.60 19.17
C ALA A 375 13.73 16.47 19.40
N ALA A 376 14.15 16.46 20.67
CA ALA A 376 15.56 16.30 21.02
C ALA A 376 16.15 14.98 20.48
N ARG A 377 15.36 13.89 20.54
CA ARG A 377 15.78 12.60 20.00
C ARG A 377 15.87 12.60 18.48
N LEU A 378 14.93 13.24 17.78
CA LEU A 378 14.96 13.34 16.33
C LEU A 378 16.25 14.02 15.84
N ASP A 379 16.68 15.07 16.52
CA ASP A 379 17.96 15.74 16.24
C ASP A 379 19.17 14.81 16.47
N GLU A 380 19.12 13.98 17.52
CA GLU A 380 20.16 12.99 17.80
C GLU A 380 20.21 11.89 16.73
N ILE A 381 19.06 11.36 16.32
CA ILE A 381 18.92 10.37 15.23
C ILE A 381 19.54 10.90 13.94
N ARG A 382 19.19 12.14 13.58
CA ARG A 382 19.67 12.81 12.37
C ARG A 382 21.19 12.96 12.37
N LYS A 383 21.79 13.26 13.53
CA LYS A 383 23.23 13.54 13.65
C LYS A 383 24.08 12.28 13.76
N GLU A 384 23.58 11.23 14.41
CA GLU A 384 24.42 10.11 14.83
C GLU A 384 24.10 8.75 14.21
N ILE A 385 22.88 8.52 13.72
CA ILE A 385 22.44 7.20 13.22
C ILE A 385 22.23 7.24 11.71
N CYS A 386 21.47 8.22 11.23
CA CYS A 386 21.19 8.35 9.81
C CYS A 386 22.38 8.99 9.09
N HIS A 387 22.70 8.50 7.89
CA HIS A 387 23.64 9.18 7.01
C HIS A 387 23.05 10.54 6.60
N SER A 388 23.90 11.55 6.40
CA SER A 388 23.48 12.88 5.91
C SER A 388 22.75 12.87 4.55
N ARG A 389 22.68 11.71 3.89
CA ARG A 389 22.04 11.46 2.60
C ARG A 389 20.72 10.69 2.70
N THR A 390 20.17 10.46 3.90
CA THR A 390 18.86 9.80 4.01
C THR A 390 17.76 10.77 3.56
N ASN A 391 17.20 10.49 2.39
CA ASN A 391 16.07 11.25 1.83
C ASN A 391 14.72 10.68 2.30
N GLU A 392 14.73 9.60 3.07
CA GLU A 392 13.56 8.95 3.66
C GLU A 392 13.41 9.33 5.13
N TRP A 393 12.28 9.93 5.45
CA TRP A 393 11.93 10.36 6.80
C TRP A 393 10.64 9.69 7.23
N SER A 394 10.61 9.24 8.48
CA SER A 394 9.41 8.63 9.04
C SER A 394 9.09 9.21 10.41
N PHE A 395 7.81 9.51 10.64
CA PHE A 395 7.31 10.07 11.88
C PHE A 395 6.13 9.26 12.41
N TRP A 396 6.04 9.17 13.73
CA TRP A 396 4.82 8.72 14.37
C TRP A 396 3.94 9.93 14.67
N THR A 397 2.67 9.81 14.35
CA THR A 397 1.68 10.87 14.43
C THR A 397 0.46 10.35 15.17
N SER A 398 -0.03 11.08 16.17
CA SER A 398 -1.29 10.75 16.85
C SER A 398 -2.51 11.34 16.14
N ALA A 399 -2.32 12.49 15.47
CA ALA A 399 -3.37 13.28 14.81
C ALA A 399 -2.92 13.87 13.46
N ASP A 400 -1.73 14.47 13.43
CA ASP A 400 -1.12 15.13 12.27
C ASP A 400 0.41 15.12 12.45
N LEU A 401 1.15 15.66 11.47
CA LEU A 401 2.58 15.94 11.58
C LEU A 401 2.86 16.81 12.82
N PRO A 402 3.59 16.30 13.82
CA PRO A 402 3.87 17.04 15.04
C PRO A 402 4.56 18.39 14.74
N PRO A 403 4.28 19.48 15.48
CA PRO A 403 4.87 20.78 15.21
C PRO A 403 6.41 20.76 15.16
N PHE A 404 7.06 19.97 16.02
CA PHE A 404 8.52 19.81 16.01
C PHE A 404 9.00 19.10 14.73
N ALA A 405 8.29 18.06 14.28
CA ALA A 405 8.63 17.33 13.06
C ALA A 405 8.47 18.22 11.83
N PHE A 406 7.39 19.01 11.79
CA PHE A 406 7.20 20.04 10.77
C PHE A 406 8.35 21.05 10.77
N GLN A 407 8.72 21.59 11.94
CA GLN A 407 9.84 22.53 12.05
C GLN A 407 11.15 21.91 11.57
N THR A 408 11.45 20.66 11.96
CA THR A 408 12.63 19.93 11.48
C THR A 408 12.61 19.75 9.97
N LEU A 409 11.47 19.36 9.40
CA LEU A 409 11.32 19.15 7.96
C LEU A 409 11.50 20.44 7.17
N VAL A 410 10.92 21.56 7.62
CA VAL A 410 11.09 22.88 6.99
C VAL A 410 12.54 23.38 7.09
N GLN A 411 13.27 23.01 8.15
CA GLN A 411 14.69 23.34 8.30
C GLN A 411 15.63 22.49 7.45
N ILE A 412 15.14 21.40 6.83
CA ILE A 412 15.93 20.55 5.93
C ILE A 412 15.63 21.00 4.50
N PRO A 413 16.49 21.81 3.86
CA PRO A 413 16.18 22.36 2.55
C PRO A 413 16.12 21.24 1.51
N ASN A 414 14.91 20.89 1.08
CA ASN A 414 14.65 20.18 -0.18
C ASN A 414 15.33 18.79 -0.36
N VAL A 415 15.73 18.14 0.73
CA VAL A 415 16.38 16.80 0.68
C VAL A 415 15.38 15.65 0.80
N VAL A 416 14.23 15.90 1.44
CA VAL A 416 13.25 14.85 1.76
C VAL A 416 12.50 14.46 0.50
N THR A 417 12.78 13.28 -0.04
CA THR A 417 12.05 12.73 -1.20
C THR A 417 10.97 11.75 -0.77
N THR A 418 11.10 11.13 0.41
CA THR A 418 10.11 10.20 0.95
C THR A 418 9.75 10.59 2.38
N LEU A 419 8.46 10.82 2.61
CA LEU A 419 7.89 11.08 3.93
C LEU A 419 6.90 9.98 4.28
N GLU A 420 7.14 9.27 5.36
CA GLU A 420 6.26 8.22 5.89
C GLU A 420 5.68 8.62 7.24
N LEU A 421 4.36 8.59 7.36
CA LEU A 421 3.65 8.93 8.59
C LEU A 421 2.94 7.69 9.10
N HIS A 422 3.35 7.26 10.27
CA HIS A 422 2.75 6.15 10.98
C HIS A 422 1.72 6.68 11.98
N SER A 423 0.62 5.96 12.12
CA SER A 423 -0.33 6.20 13.19
C SER A 423 -0.99 4.89 13.62
N SER A 424 -1.21 4.70 14.91
CA SER A 424 -1.97 3.55 15.43
C SER A 424 -3.47 3.73 15.30
N LYS A 425 -3.93 4.97 15.22
CA LYS A 425 -5.32 5.33 15.00
C LYS A 425 -5.40 6.12 13.71
N ILE A 426 -6.58 6.24 13.12
CA ILE A 426 -6.71 7.20 12.04
C ILE A 426 -6.71 8.58 12.67
N ALA A 427 -5.58 9.23 12.51
CA ALA A 427 -5.22 10.50 13.08
C ALA A 427 -6.28 11.53 12.65
N ARG A 428 -6.95 12.21 13.60
CA ARG A 428 -7.87 13.32 13.25
C ARG A 428 -7.00 14.52 12.90
N CYS A 429 -6.81 14.85 11.62
CA CYS A 429 -6.19 16.13 11.32
C CYS A 429 -7.11 17.24 11.87
N PRO A 430 -6.61 18.16 12.72
CA PRO A 430 -7.41 19.29 13.14
C PRO A 430 -7.90 20.07 11.92
N MET A 431 -9.13 20.60 12.00
CA MET A 431 -9.74 21.41 10.93
C MET A 431 -8.90 22.67 10.62
N THR A 432 -8.11 23.15 11.57
CA THR A 432 -7.25 24.33 11.42
C THR A 432 -5.79 23.95 11.59
N GLY A 433 -4.96 24.35 10.62
CA GLY A 433 -3.49 24.25 10.73
C GLY A 433 -2.91 22.86 10.54
N CYS A 434 -3.44 22.06 9.60
CA CYS A 434 -2.88 20.76 9.22
C CYS A 434 -1.43 20.95 8.71
N LYS A 435 -0.44 20.65 9.55
CA LYS A 435 0.99 20.86 9.30
C LYS A 435 1.50 19.99 8.18
N LEU A 436 0.92 18.81 7.99
CA LEU A 436 1.22 18.01 6.81
C LEU A 436 0.79 18.71 5.52
N HIS A 437 -0.45 19.23 5.47
CA HIS A 437 -0.92 19.97 4.30
C HIS A 437 -0.02 21.20 4.04
N GLN A 438 0.31 21.97 5.08
CA GLN A 438 1.26 23.08 4.97
C GLN A 438 2.62 22.64 4.39
N TYR A 439 3.17 21.53 4.88
CA TYR A 439 4.42 20.99 4.38
C TYR A 439 4.36 20.61 2.89
N LEU A 440 3.26 19.99 2.44
CA LEU A 440 3.07 19.62 1.03
C LEU A 440 2.96 20.85 0.11
N CYS A 441 2.44 21.97 0.61
CA CYS A 441 2.45 23.26 -0.08
C CYS A 441 3.83 23.93 -0.12
N GLU A 442 4.80 23.44 0.67
CA GLU A 442 6.16 24.01 0.77
C GLU A 442 7.24 23.06 0.22
N SER A 443 6.89 21.83 -0.21
CA SER A 443 7.87 20.75 -0.50
C SER A 443 7.83 20.23 -1.95
N PRO A 444 8.38 20.97 -2.93
CA PRO A 444 8.33 20.58 -4.34
C PRO A 444 9.12 19.31 -4.68
N HIS A 445 10.09 18.92 -3.84
CA HIS A 445 10.96 17.76 -4.07
C HIS A 445 10.44 16.44 -3.48
N LEU A 446 9.29 16.48 -2.78
CA LEU A 446 8.71 15.27 -2.23
C LEU A 446 8.21 14.37 -3.36
N LEU A 447 8.75 13.16 -3.45
CA LEU A 447 8.40 12.16 -4.46
C LEU A 447 7.45 11.09 -3.91
N HIS A 448 7.51 10.81 -2.61
CA HIS A 448 6.72 9.75 -1.99
C HIS A 448 6.15 10.24 -0.66
N LEU A 449 4.82 10.23 -0.55
CA LEU A 449 4.11 10.45 0.70
C LEU A 449 3.39 9.16 1.09
N LYS A 450 3.81 8.53 2.18
CA LYS A 450 3.22 7.31 2.72
C LYS A 450 2.55 7.59 4.06
N ALA A 451 1.31 8.03 4.03
CA ALA A 451 0.53 8.39 5.19
C ALA A 451 -0.85 7.68 5.21
N PRO A 452 -0.90 6.34 5.08
CA PRO A 452 -2.15 5.60 4.88
C PRO A 452 -3.16 5.74 6.03
N ARG A 453 -2.73 6.25 7.19
CA ARG A 453 -3.58 6.47 8.38
C ARG A 453 -3.69 7.93 8.80
N THR A 454 -3.09 8.84 8.04
CA THR A 454 -3.25 10.27 8.25
C THR A 454 -4.40 10.76 7.40
N ALA A 455 -5.46 11.18 8.06
CA ALA A 455 -6.66 11.61 7.36
C ALA A 455 -6.52 13.02 6.82
N PHE A 456 -6.71 13.18 5.52
CA PHE A 456 -6.92 14.49 4.91
C PHE A 456 -8.41 14.81 4.90
N LEU A 457 -8.71 16.06 5.23
CA LEU A 457 -10.06 16.60 5.21
C LEU A 457 -10.36 17.15 3.83
N VAL A 458 -11.61 17.01 3.38
CA VAL A 458 -12.05 17.58 2.08
C VAL A 458 -11.80 19.08 1.97
N GLY A 459 -11.89 19.83 3.08
CA GLY A 459 -11.61 21.26 3.11
C GLY A 459 -10.17 21.63 2.75
N HIS A 460 -9.21 20.70 2.84
CA HIS A 460 -7.84 20.93 2.35
C HIS A 460 -7.71 20.85 0.83
N PHE A 461 -8.73 20.32 0.15
CA PHE A 461 -8.80 20.18 -1.30
C PHE A 461 -9.84 21.11 -1.92
N ASP A 462 -10.83 21.57 -1.14
CA ASP A 462 -11.94 22.42 -1.56
C ASP A 462 -11.52 23.89 -1.68
N ILE A 463 -10.76 24.21 -2.73
CA ILE A 463 -10.21 25.56 -2.99
C ILE A 463 -11.31 26.63 -3.08
N HIS A 464 -12.51 26.24 -3.51
CA HIS A 464 -13.64 27.12 -3.76
C HIS A 464 -14.70 27.10 -2.65
N GLU A 465 -14.44 26.39 -1.55
CA GLU A 465 -15.35 26.26 -0.40
C GLU A 465 -16.77 25.75 -0.80
N LEU A 466 -16.87 24.92 -1.85
CA LEU A 466 -18.14 24.45 -2.40
C LEU A 466 -18.91 23.57 -1.43
N VAL A 467 -18.20 22.78 -0.61
CA VAL A 467 -18.81 21.84 0.34
C VAL A 467 -19.58 22.60 1.41
N ASP A 468 -18.95 23.61 2.01
CA ASP A 468 -19.55 24.40 3.08
C ASP A 468 -20.70 25.26 2.53
N ALA A 469 -20.55 25.83 1.33
CA ALA A 469 -21.63 26.55 0.64
C ALA A 469 -22.84 25.65 0.35
N THR A 470 -22.61 24.41 -0.12
CA THR A 470 -23.68 23.45 -0.41
C THR A 470 -24.40 22.99 0.86
N ILE A 471 -23.65 22.74 1.95
CA ILE A 471 -24.23 22.38 3.25
C ILE A 471 -25.07 23.53 3.80
N ALA A 472 -24.58 24.77 3.70
CA ALA A 472 -25.32 25.95 4.14
C ALA A 472 -26.63 26.12 3.37
N ALA A 473 -26.61 25.92 2.04
CA ALA A 473 -27.81 25.96 1.20
C ALA A 473 -28.83 24.87 1.57
N TYR A 474 -28.36 23.64 1.81
CA TYR A 474 -29.22 22.52 2.23
C TYR A 474 -29.92 22.81 3.57
N ASN A 475 -29.16 23.28 4.58
CA ASN A 475 -29.71 23.59 5.89
C ASN A 475 -30.75 24.73 5.83
N ALA A 476 -30.49 25.77 5.03
CA ALA A 476 -31.42 26.87 4.84
C ALA A 476 -32.75 26.42 4.21
N GLY A 477 -32.72 25.42 3.33
CA GLY A 477 -33.93 24.83 2.74
C GLY A 477 -34.80 24.08 3.76
N THR A 478 -34.19 23.44 4.76
CA THR A 478 -34.94 22.60 5.74
C THR A 478 -35.69 23.39 6.80
N GLU A 479 -35.27 24.61 7.14
CA GLU A 479 -35.86 25.37 8.27
C GLU A 479 -37.21 26.04 7.91
N THR A 480 -37.50 26.22 6.62
CA THR A 480 -38.69 26.98 6.17
C THR A 480 -39.99 26.14 6.13
N GLY A 481 -39.93 24.83 6.40
CA GLY A 481 -41.05 23.91 6.16
C GLY A 481 -41.97 23.55 7.34
N THR A 482 -41.67 23.93 8.59
CA THR A 482 -42.33 23.32 9.77
C THR A 482 -43.09 24.27 10.72
N GLY A 483 -43.46 25.47 10.28
CA GLY A 483 -43.87 26.54 11.20
C GLY A 483 -45.22 27.22 10.99
N ALA A 484 -46.31 26.55 10.58
CA ALA A 484 -47.67 27.12 10.72
C ALA A 484 -48.76 26.05 10.59
N GLY A 485 -48.95 25.22 11.60
CA GLY A 485 -49.99 24.20 11.59
C GLY A 485 -50.38 23.69 12.98
N ALA A 486 -50.36 24.55 14.00
CA ALA A 486 -51.02 24.22 15.27
C ALA A 486 -52.53 24.46 15.09
N GLY A 487 -53.24 23.35 14.90
CA GLY A 487 -54.69 23.34 14.80
C GLY A 487 -55.37 23.79 16.10
N THR A 488 -56.38 24.62 15.93
CA THR A 488 -57.63 24.51 16.66
C THR A 488 -58.76 24.47 15.63
N GLY A 489 -59.63 23.47 15.70
CA GLY A 489 -60.90 23.48 14.97
C GLY A 489 -61.22 22.20 14.20
N ALA A 490 -62.08 21.39 14.81
CA ALA A 490 -62.79 20.29 14.18
C ALA A 490 -63.68 20.78 13.01
N GLY A 491 -63.78 20.00 11.93
CA GLY A 491 -64.75 20.25 10.88
C GLY A 491 -64.60 19.32 9.68
N HIS A 492 -65.67 18.59 9.39
CA HIS A 492 -65.80 17.65 8.27
C HIS A 492 -65.59 18.28 6.88
N GLY A 493 -64.99 17.48 6.00
CA GLY A 493 -65.37 17.26 4.60
C GLY A 493 -65.65 18.46 3.70
N ALA A 494 -64.72 18.76 2.79
CA ALA A 494 -64.99 19.00 1.36
C ALA A 494 -63.65 19.15 0.63
N ALA A 495 -63.46 18.38 -0.45
CA ALA A 495 -62.37 18.59 -1.39
C ALA A 495 -62.64 19.88 -2.19
N VAL A 496 -61.81 20.90 -1.99
CA VAL A 496 -61.80 22.13 -2.77
C VAL A 496 -60.39 22.32 -3.32
N ASN A 497 -60.27 22.14 -4.65
CA ASN A 497 -59.12 22.60 -5.42
C ASN A 497 -59.19 24.14 -5.50
N THR A 498 -58.35 24.83 -4.76
CA THR A 498 -58.15 26.28 -4.92
C THR A 498 -56.70 26.55 -5.28
N ALA A 499 -56.50 27.11 -6.47
CA ALA A 499 -55.23 27.67 -6.90
C ALA A 499 -54.83 28.81 -5.95
N VAL A 500 -53.68 28.65 -5.30
CA VAL A 500 -53.07 29.67 -4.44
C VAL A 500 -52.27 30.63 -5.31
N ILE A 501 -52.70 31.89 -5.35
CA ILE A 501 -51.95 33.03 -5.87
C ILE A 501 -50.90 33.41 -4.79
N PRO A 502 -49.60 33.61 -5.12
CA PRO A 502 -48.62 34.02 -4.13
C PRO A 502 -48.86 35.48 -3.74
N SER A 503 -49.21 35.71 -2.46
CA SER A 503 -49.31 37.04 -1.86
C SER A 503 -47.91 37.49 -1.41
N ALA A 504 -47.53 38.69 -1.86
CA ALA A 504 -46.27 39.36 -1.50
C ALA A 504 -46.16 39.53 0.02
N ALA A 505 -45.17 38.85 0.63
CA ALA A 505 -44.83 38.97 2.04
C ALA A 505 -43.58 39.83 2.22
N MET A 506 -43.61 40.66 3.26
CA MET A 506 -42.62 41.69 3.59
C MET A 506 -41.21 41.13 3.78
N VAL A 507 -40.25 41.81 3.15
CA VAL A 507 -38.81 41.61 3.31
C VAL A 507 -38.39 42.05 4.71
N VAL A 508 -37.98 41.11 5.55
CA VAL A 508 -37.26 41.39 6.80
C VAL A 508 -35.78 41.64 6.44
N PRO A 509 -35.19 42.79 6.82
CA PRO A 509 -33.79 43.09 6.47
C PRO A 509 -32.84 42.20 7.27
N VAL A 510 -32.12 41.33 6.57
CA VAL A 510 -31.00 40.54 7.12
C VAL A 510 -29.77 41.46 7.20
N PRO A 511 -29.03 41.48 8.33
CA PRO A 511 -27.86 42.34 8.47
C PRO A 511 -26.72 41.91 7.53
N THR A 512 -26.31 42.83 6.65
CA THR A 512 -25.07 42.74 5.85
C THR A 512 -23.85 42.93 6.75
N THR A 513 -23.45 41.88 7.47
CA THR A 513 -22.12 41.80 8.07
C THR A 513 -21.11 41.45 7.00
N ILE A 514 -20.08 42.28 6.86
CA ILE A 514 -18.91 42.07 5.98
C ILE A 514 -18.25 40.76 6.40
N THR A 515 -18.51 39.70 5.65
CA THR A 515 -17.83 38.41 5.81
C THR A 515 -16.41 38.58 5.30
N THR A 516 -15.44 38.62 6.22
CA THR A 516 -14.02 38.44 5.89
C THR A 516 -13.88 37.08 5.21
N SER A 517 -13.68 37.06 3.89
CA SER A 517 -13.43 35.82 3.15
C SER A 517 -12.23 35.12 3.76
N SER A 518 -12.40 33.88 4.23
CA SER A 518 -11.28 33.02 4.58
C SER A 518 -10.30 32.99 3.41
N PRO A 519 -8.97 33.08 3.64
CA PRO A 519 -8.03 32.88 2.56
C PRO A 519 -8.20 31.46 2.01
N SER A 520 -8.30 31.34 0.67
CA SER A 520 -8.40 30.04 0.00
C SER A 520 -7.28 29.10 0.47
N PRO A 521 -7.54 27.79 0.66
CA PRO A 521 -6.50 26.87 1.09
C PRO A 521 -5.32 26.86 0.08
N PRO A 522 -4.07 26.75 0.56
CA PRO A 522 -2.91 26.71 -0.31
C PRO A 522 -2.88 25.40 -1.12
N ILE A 523 -2.21 25.42 -2.27
CA ILE A 523 -2.14 24.27 -3.18
C ILE A 523 -0.81 23.55 -2.99
N TRP A 524 -0.82 22.21 -3.06
CA TRP A 524 0.40 21.41 -2.93
C TRP A 524 1.41 21.77 -4.02
N LYS A 525 2.68 21.94 -3.62
CA LYS A 525 3.81 22.19 -4.52
C LYS A 525 4.54 20.92 -4.95
N CYS A 526 4.28 19.78 -4.32
CA CYS A 526 4.86 18.47 -4.66
C CYS A 526 4.31 17.85 -5.96
N ARG A 527 4.37 18.55 -7.09
CA ARG A 527 3.81 18.11 -8.39
C ARG A 527 4.41 16.80 -8.91
N ASN A 528 5.67 16.55 -8.55
CA ASN A 528 6.42 15.37 -8.95
C ASN A 528 6.19 14.16 -8.01
N LEU A 529 5.14 14.19 -7.18
CA LEU A 529 4.81 13.08 -6.30
C LEU A 529 4.47 11.84 -7.14
N ARG A 530 5.25 10.77 -6.94
CA ARG A 530 5.11 9.47 -7.60
C ARG A 530 4.29 8.50 -6.76
N SER A 531 4.28 8.65 -5.45
CA SER A 531 3.49 7.81 -4.55
C SER A 531 2.72 8.63 -3.54
N LEU A 532 1.42 8.39 -3.45
CA LEU A 532 0.52 9.02 -2.49
C LEU A 532 -0.29 7.93 -1.81
N HIS A 533 0.04 7.63 -0.56
CA HIS A 533 -0.78 6.80 0.31
C HIS A 533 -1.38 7.70 1.37
N MET A 534 -2.71 7.78 1.43
CA MET A 534 -3.40 8.70 2.34
C MET A 534 -4.68 8.06 2.87
N ALA A 535 -5.11 8.47 4.07
CA ALA A 535 -6.49 8.27 4.47
C ALA A 535 -7.34 9.46 4.04
N PHE A 536 -8.56 9.22 3.58
CA PHE A 536 -9.51 10.27 3.26
C PHE A 536 -10.64 10.32 4.28
N ARG A 537 -10.91 11.51 4.83
CA ARG A 537 -12.02 11.74 5.74
C ARG A 537 -12.99 12.78 5.24
N CYS A 538 -14.25 12.37 5.27
CA CYS A 538 -15.39 13.22 5.20
C CYS A 538 -15.61 13.86 6.58
N SER A 539 -15.32 15.16 6.77
CA SER A 539 -15.63 15.81 8.06
C SER A 539 -17.13 15.77 8.29
N SER A 540 -17.58 14.98 9.28
CA SER A 540 -18.95 14.97 9.77
C SER A 540 -19.09 15.77 11.07
N GLN A 541 -18.01 16.38 11.56
CA GLN A 541 -17.95 16.89 12.94
C GLN A 541 -18.86 18.10 13.19
N THR A 542 -19.27 18.82 12.15
CA THR A 542 -20.25 19.90 12.23
C THR A 542 -21.69 19.44 11.96
N GLN A 543 -21.87 18.24 11.39
CA GLN A 543 -23.21 17.70 11.16
C GLN A 543 -23.69 16.99 12.42
N SER A 544 -24.63 17.63 13.10
CA SER A 544 -25.54 17.03 14.07
C SER A 544 -25.85 15.59 13.65
N HIS A 545 -25.66 14.64 14.57
CA HIS A 545 -25.71 13.18 14.37
C HIS A 545 -26.98 12.60 13.72
N TYR A 546 -27.93 13.43 13.29
CA TYR A 546 -29.27 13.02 12.91
C TYR A 546 -29.47 12.70 11.42
N TYR A 547 -28.64 13.18 10.49
CA TYR A 547 -28.86 12.91 9.07
C TYR A 547 -27.58 12.54 8.30
N PRO A 548 -27.58 11.43 7.55
CA PRO A 548 -26.49 11.15 6.63
C PRO A 548 -26.43 12.26 5.56
N PRO A 549 -25.23 12.67 5.11
CA PRO A 549 -25.10 13.63 4.02
C PRO A 549 -25.86 13.15 2.79
N THR A 550 -26.48 14.08 2.06
CA THR A 550 -27.15 13.78 0.79
C THR A 550 -26.17 13.16 -0.20
N LEU A 551 -26.69 12.38 -1.14
CA LEU A 551 -25.87 11.78 -2.20
C LEU A 551 -25.08 12.83 -3.00
N GLU A 552 -25.69 14.00 -3.25
CA GLU A 552 -25.05 15.13 -3.94
C GLU A 552 -23.81 15.66 -3.21
N ILE A 553 -23.88 15.84 -1.88
CA ILE A 553 -22.73 16.29 -1.08
C ILE A 553 -21.61 15.25 -1.13
N LEU A 554 -21.95 13.96 -1.13
CA LEU A 554 -20.95 12.90 -1.24
C LEU A 554 -20.26 12.90 -2.62
N HIS A 555 -21.03 13.05 -3.70
CA HIS A 555 -20.48 13.20 -5.06
C HIS A 555 -19.58 14.44 -5.19
N LEU A 556 -20.00 15.59 -4.62
CA LEU A 556 -19.19 16.80 -4.61
C LEU A 556 -17.83 16.57 -3.92
N ARG A 557 -17.84 15.94 -2.74
CA ARG A 557 -16.61 15.70 -1.95
C ARG A 557 -15.63 14.77 -2.68
N THR A 558 -16.12 13.73 -3.34
CA THR A 558 -15.25 12.83 -4.13
C THR A 558 -14.76 13.47 -5.41
N ARG A 559 -15.57 14.30 -6.08
CA ARG A 559 -15.14 15.08 -7.25
C ARG A 559 -14.02 16.05 -6.91
N ILE A 560 -14.14 16.76 -5.78
CA ILE A 560 -13.07 17.63 -5.28
C ILE A 560 -11.80 16.81 -5.04
N LEU A 561 -11.89 15.67 -4.35
CA LEU A 561 -10.73 14.82 -4.07
C LEU A 561 -10.05 14.32 -5.36
N PHE A 562 -10.80 13.69 -6.26
CA PHE A 562 -10.24 13.09 -7.48
C PHE A 562 -9.76 14.16 -8.48
N GLY A 563 -10.54 15.23 -8.65
CA GLY A 563 -10.14 16.38 -9.47
C GLY A 563 -8.84 16.99 -8.97
N TYR A 564 -8.74 17.26 -7.66
CA TYR A 564 -7.53 17.82 -7.06
C TYR A 564 -6.33 16.90 -7.27
N ILE A 565 -6.44 15.61 -6.93
CA ILE A 565 -5.32 14.66 -7.12
C ILE A 565 -4.90 14.60 -8.59
N SER A 566 -5.86 14.51 -9.52
CA SER A 566 -5.58 14.35 -10.95
C SER A 566 -4.88 15.55 -11.58
N LEU A 567 -5.23 16.76 -11.13
CA LEU A 567 -4.67 18.02 -11.64
C LEU A 567 -3.39 18.42 -10.91
N VAL A 568 -3.32 18.13 -9.60
CA VAL A 568 -2.20 18.57 -8.76
C VAL A 568 -1.01 17.62 -8.83
N LEU A 569 -1.25 16.32 -9.03
CA LEU A 569 -0.24 15.28 -9.00
C LEU A 569 -0.23 14.45 -10.30
N PRO A 570 0.04 15.06 -11.47
CA PRO A 570 -0.05 14.37 -12.76
C PRO A 570 0.97 13.23 -12.90
N GLU A 571 2.10 13.29 -12.18
CA GLU A 571 3.19 12.31 -12.22
C GLU A 571 2.98 11.10 -11.30
N LEU A 572 1.78 10.95 -10.74
CA LEU A 572 1.48 9.92 -9.75
C LEU A 572 1.49 8.51 -10.37
N ARG A 573 2.26 7.61 -9.77
CA ARG A 573 2.41 6.21 -10.18
C ARG A 573 1.74 5.23 -9.23
N ASP A 574 1.69 5.55 -7.95
CA ASP A 574 1.12 4.70 -6.91
C ASP A 574 0.17 5.52 -6.04
N LEU A 575 -1.14 5.32 -6.24
CA LEU A 575 -2.19 5.98 -5.48
C LEU A 575 -2.86 4.96 -4.57
N GLN A 576 -2.78 5.19 -3.26
CA GLN A 576 -3.53 4.45 -2.26
C GLN A 576 -4.40 5.41 -1.44
N ILE A 577 -5.71 5.19 -1.47
CA ILE A 577 -6.68 5.94 -0.67
C ILE A 577 -7.35 4.98 0.30
N ASP A 578 -7.09 5.18 1.60
CA ASP A 578 -7.74 4.44 2.68
C ASP A 578 -8.98 5.20 3.16
N THR A 579 -10.14 4.56 3.07
CA THR A 579 -11.42 5.09 3.60
C THR A 579 -11.87 4.34 4.85
N SER A 580 -11.10 3.33 5.26
CA SER A 580 -11.40 2.56 6.45
C SER A 580 -11.39 3.48 7.65
N LEU A 581 -12.37 3.32 8.53
CA LEU A 581 -12.39 4.02 9.79
C LEU A 581 -12.90 3.13 10.90
N VAL A 582 -11.99 2.39 11.52
CA VAL A 582 -12.29 1.73 12.78
C VAL A 582 -11.90 2.72 13.89
N ASP A 583 -12.87 3.49 14.39
CA ASP A 583 -12.66 4.21 15.65
C ASP A 583 -12.66 3.17 16.79
N SER A 584 -11.44 2.76 17.18
CA SER A 584 -11.20 1.76 18.21
C SER A 584 -11.88 2.04 19.55
N ALA A 585 -12.22 3.30 19.84
CA ALA A 585 -12.79 3.68 21.13
C ALA A 585 -14.29 3.35 21.24
N ASN A 586 -15.05 3.49 20.15
CA ASN A 586 -16.51 3.44 20.21
C ASN A 586 -17.13 2.32 19.37
N TYR A 587 -16.34 1.55 18.61
CA TYR A 587 -16.83 0.59 17.61
C TYR A 587 -17.82 1.19 16.57
N ASN A 588 -18.05 2.50 16.62
CA ASN A 588 -18.83 3.25 15.66
C ASN A 588 -17.96 3.48 14.43
N VAL A 589 -18.17 2.63 13.44
CA VAL A 589 -17.54 2.76 12.14
C VAL A 589 -18.15 3.97 11.44
N HIS A 590 -17.55 5.14 11.58
CA HIS A 590 -17.94 6.32 10.80
C HIS A 590 -17.41 6.14 9.38
N GLU A 591 -18.26 5.61 8.51
CA GLU A 591 -17.92 5.33 7.12
C GLU A 591 -17.76 6.64 6.34
N SER A 592 -16.53 6.98 5.94
CA SER A 592 -16.33 7.91 4.83
C SER A 592 -16.66 7.16 3.54
N LYS A 593 -17.82 7.45 2.95
CA LYS A 593 -18.22 6.86 1.68
C LYS A 593 -17.49 7.56 0.54
N LEU A 594 -16.56 6.87 -0.12
CA LEU A 594 -16.09 7.26 -1.44
C LEU A 594 -17.04 6.69 -2.50
N TYR A 595 -17.58 7.57 -3.34
CA TYR A 595 -18.30 7.20 -4.55
C TYR A 595 -17.29 7.12 -5.68
N LEU A 596 -17.09 5.91 -6.22
CA LEU A 596 -16.22 5.67 -7.37
C LEU A 596 -17.00 5.70 -8.69
N ALA A 597 -18.23 6.22 -8.66
CA ALA A 597 -19.05 6.45 -9.84
C ALA A 597 -18.57 7.65 -10.66
N PHE A 598 -19.02 7.76 -11.90
CA PHE A 598 -18.75 8.91 -12.77
C PHE A 598 -19.19 10.23 -12.14
N GLU A 599 -20.39 10.29 -11.56
CA GLU A 599 -20.89 11.48 -10.85
C GLU A 599 -20.05 11.83 -9.63
N GLY A 600 -19.40 10.82 -9.05
CA GLY A 600 -18.44 10.97 -7.96
C GLY A 600 -17.06 11.48 -8.44
N GLY A 601 -16.84 11.61 -9.74
CA GLY A 601 -15.59 12.12 -10.33
C GLY A 601 -14.48 11.10 -10.42
N PHE A 602 -14.76 9.79 -10.27
CA PHE A 602 -13.70 8.78 -10.35
C PHE A 602 -12.97 8.78 -11.70
N CYS A 603 -13.69 9.12 -12.76
CA CYS A 603 -13.12 9.28 -14.10
C CYS A 603 -12.07 10.39 -14.20
N LEU A 604 -12.06 11.39 -13.31
CA LEU A 604 -11.06 12.46 -13.32
C LEU A 604 -9.65 11.89 -13.13
N LEU A 605 -9.52 10.75 -12.45
CA LEU A 605 -8.25 10.03 -12.32
C LEU A 605 -7.70 9.50 -13.66
N SER A 606 -8.45 9.54 -14.76
CA SER A 606 -7.95 9.19 -16.09
C SER A 606 -6.81 10.10 -16.58
N ARG A 607 -6.67 11.31 -16.00
CA ARG A 607 -5.55 12.22 -16.27
C ARG A 607 -4.21 11.72 -15.70
N LEU A 608 -4.22 10.75 -14.79
CA LEU A 608 -3.01 10.17 -14.20
C LEU A 608 -2.37 9.15 -15.16
N HIS A 609 -1.79 9.62 -16.26
CA HIS A 609 -1.25 8.77 -17.32
C HIS A 609 -0.10 7.85 -16.87
N PHE A 610 0.62 8.23 -15.81
CA PHE A 610 1.70 7.45 -15.22
C PHE A 610 1.26 6.46 -14.15
N LEU A 611 -0.04 6.34 -13.87
CA LEU A 611 -0.54 5.50 -12.80
C LEU A 611 -0.24 4.02 -13.08
N GLU A 612 0.60 3.43 -12.23
CA GLU A 612 1.00 2.02 -12.26
C GLU A 612 0.19 1.19 -11.26
N ARG A 613 -0.21 1.81 -10.13
CA ARG A 613 -0.91 1.14 -9.03
C ARG A 613 -2.00 2.05 -8.48
N LEU A 614 -3.21 1.51 -8.42
CA LEU A 614 -4.36 2.16 -7.80
C LEU A 614 -4.95 1.24 -6.74
N SER A 615 -5.02 1.72 -5.50
CA SER A 615 -5.67 1.02 -4.40
C SER A 615 -6.65 1.96 -3.70
N VAL A 616 -7.91 1.58 -3.67
CA VAL A 616 -8.91 2.25 -2.83
C VAL A 616 -9.36 1.23 -1.79
N ASP A 617 -8.78 1.33 -0.60
CA ASP A 617 -9.15 0.47 0.50
C ASP A 617 -10.39 1.03 1.18
N ALA A 618 -11.42 0.19 1.28
CA ALA A 618 -12.60 0.49 2.05
C ALA A 618 -12.84 -0.72 2.95
N VAL A 619 -12.71 -0.55 4.27
CA VAL A 619 -13.10 -1.62 5.21
C VAL A 619 -14.62 -1.89 5.14
N CYS A 620 -15.40 -0.94 4.64
CA CYS A 620 -16.85 -1.03 4.55
C CYS A 620 -17.35 -1.48 3.18
N ARG A 621 -18.41 -2.30 3.19
CA ARG A 621 -18.97 -3.04 2.03
C ARG A 621 -19.63 -2.19 0.93
N ARG A 622 -19.33 -0.89 0.85
CA ARG A 622 -20.14 0.08 0.11
C ARG A 622 -19.26 1.09 -0.62
N VAL A 623 -18.34 0.58 -1.42
CA VAL A 623 -17.83 1.38 -2.54
C VAL A 623 -18.86 1.25 -3.66
N PHE A 624 -19.46 2.37 -4.03
CA PHE A 624 -20.44 2.41 -5.12
C PHE A 624 -19.68 2.73 -6.41
N TYR A 625 -19.65 1.76 -7.32
CA TYR A 625 -19.29 1.93 -8.72
C TYR A 625 -20.07 0.93 -9.53
N GLU A 626 -20.34 1.29 -10.77
CA GLU A 626 -20.86 0.37 -11.75
C GLU A 626 -19.69 -0.32 -12.49
N PRO A 627 -19.71 -1.66 -12.66
CA PRO A 627 -18.61 -2.41 -13.29
C PRO A 627 -18.15 -1.89 -14.66
N TRP A 628 -19.08 -1.33 -15.44
CA TRP A 628 -18.80 -0.80 -16.78
C TRP A 628 -17.94 0.47 -16.75
N GLU A 629 -18.05 1.29 -15.71
CA GLU A 629 -17.26 2.53 -15.53
C GLU A 629 -15.76 2.19 -15.44
N LEU A 630 -15.43 1.15 -14.66
CA LEU A 630 -14.06 0.68 -14.55
C LEU A 630 -13.58 -0.02 -15.83
N THR A 631 -14.43 -0.85 -16.42
CA THR A 631 -14.11 -1.58 -17.67
C THR A 631 -13.74 -0.62 -18.80
N TRP A 632 -14.35 0.56 -18.81
CA TRP A 632 -14.02 1.63 -19.74
C TRP A 632 -12.62 2.21 -19.48
N MET A 633 -12.27 2.58 -18.25
CA MET A 633 -10.95 3.15 -17.93
C MET A 633 -9.78 2.20 -18.24
N LEU A 634 -10.01 0.89 -18.06
CA LEU A 634 -9.00 -0.15 -18.29
C LEU A 634 -8.77 -0.48 -19.77
N GLY A 635 -9.64 -0.02 -20.69
CA GLY A 635 -9.47 -0.26 -22.12
C GLY A 635 -9.60 -1.73 -22.52
N SER A 636 -10.70 -2.40 -22.14
CA SER A 636 -10.98 -3.79 -22.57
C SER A 636 -11.05 -3.90 -24.10
N GLU A 637 -10.28 -4.81 -24.70
CA GLU A 637 -10.17 -4.98 -26.16
C GLU A 637 -11.39 -5.69 -26.80
N GLU A 638 -12.22 -6.38 -26.01
CA GLU A 638 -13.32 -7.22 -26.52
C GLU A 638 -14.69 -6.53 -26.65
N VAL A 639 -14.84 -5.27 -26.20
CA VAL A 639 -16.18 -4.66 -26.06
C VAL A 639 -16.38 -3.53 -27.08
N ASP A 640 -17.52 -3.58 -27.78
CA ASP A 640 -18.07 -2.56 -28.69
C ASP A 640 -17.68 -1.13 -28.25
N VAL A 641 -16.65 -0.59 -28.91
CA VAL A 641 -16.08 0.72 -28.62
C VAL A 641 -17.14 1.80 -28.85
N GLU A 642 -17.96 1.64 -29.88
CA GLU A 642 -19.01 2.59 -30.24
C GLU A 642 -20.20 2.50 -29.28
N GLY A 643 -20.55 1.30 -28.82
CA GLY A 643 -21.50 1.09 -27.73
C GLY A 643 -21.10 1.84 -26.46
N ARG A 644 -19.83 1.69 -26.03
CA ARG A 644 -19.31 2.40 -24.85
C ARG A 644 -19.19 3.91 -25.08
N ARG A 645 -18.88 4.36 -26.29
CA ARG A 645 -18.91 5.78 -26.64
C ARG A 645 -20.32 6.34 -26.52
N ARG A 646 -21.34 5.65 -27.03
CA ARG A 646 -22.75 6.06 -26.90
C ARG A 646 -23.21 6.10 -25.45
N GLU A 647 -22.88 5.09 -24.66
CA GLU A 647 -23.20 5.06 -23.23
C GLU A 647 -22.56 6.25 -22.49
N ARG A 648 -21.29 6.53 -22.78
CA ARG A 648 -20.58 7.72 -22.24
C ARG A 648 -21.27 9.02 -22.63
N MET A 649 -21.60 9.20 -23.91
CA MET A 649 -22.31 10.40 -24.37
C MET A 649 -23.69 10.53 -23.74
N SER A 650 -24.38 9.41 -23.46
CA SER A 650 -25.65 9.41 -22.73
C SER A 650 -25.48 9.88 -21.29
N VAL A 651 -24.41 9.48 -20.61
CA VAL A 651 -24.10 9.92 -19.24
C VAL A 651 -23.75 11.40 -19.23
N ILE A 652 -22.93 11.88 -20.17
CA ILE A 652 -22.59 13.30 -20.33
C ILE A 652 -23.85 14.13 -20.58
N ALA A 653 -24.72 13.69 -21.50
CA ALA A 653 -25.97 14.39 -21.79
C ALA A 653 -26.88 14.44 -20.55
N GLY A 654 -26.94 13.37 -19.76
CA GLY A 654 -27.69 13.36 -18.49
C GLY A 654 -27.09 14.32 -17.45
N LEU A 655 -25.76 14.39 -17.36
CA LEU A 655 -25.05 15.32 -16.49
C LEU A 655 -25.31 16.79 -16.88
N GLU A 656 -25.24 17.12 -18.17
CA GLU A 656 -25.53 18.46 -18.71
C GLU A 656 -26.99 18.87 -18.48
N GLN A 657 -27.94 17.95 -18.66
CA GLN A 657 -29.35 18.18 -18.38
C GLN A 657 -29.60 18.46 -16.89
N ASN A 658 -28.94 17.72 -16.00
CA ASN A 658 -29.05 17.94 -14.56
C ASN A 658 -28.40 19.26 -14.12
N GLU A 659 -27.26 19.64 -14.72
CA GLU A 659 -26.58 20.89 -14.41
C GLU A 659 -27.38 22.11 -14.88
N THR A 660 -27.96 22.06 -16.09
CA THR A 660 -28.83 23.13 -16.60
C THR A 660 -30.11 23.27 -15.78
N GLY A 661 -30.75 22.17 -15.36
CA GLY A 661 -31.90 22.20 -14.44
C GLY A 661 -31.54 22.83 -13.09
N SER A 662 -30.43 22.41 -12.50
CA SER A 662 -29.95 22.91 -11.20
C SER A 662 -29.49 24.38 -11.26
N MET A 663 -28.80 24.79 -12.32
CA MET A 663 -28.40 26.19 -12.51
C MET A 663 -29.59 27.12 -12.73
N VAL A 664 -30.62 26.68 -13.44
CA VAL A 664 -31.84 27.47 -13.61
C VAL A 664 -32.52 27.65 -12.25
N GLU A 665 -32.69 26.60 -11.45
CA GLU A 665 -33.26 26.71 -10.11
C GLU A 665 -32.40 27.60 -9.17
N ARG A 666 -31.07 27.43 -9.18
CA ARG A 666 -30.14 28.26 -8.37
C ARG A 666 -30.12 29.72 -8.84
N SER A 667 -30.12 29.98 -10.13
CA SER A 667 -30.16 31.34 -10.69
C SER A 667 -31.49 32.02 -10.41
N THR A 668 -32.59 31.26 -10.39
CA THR A 668 -33.92 31.79 -10.04
C THR A 668 -33.97 32.13 -8.55
N ALA A 669 -33.41 31.28 -7.68
CA ALA A 669 -33.28 31.53 -6.24
C ALA A 669 -32.32 32.69 -5.91
N LEU A 670 -31.23 32.86 -6.66
CA LEU A 670 -30.29 33.96 -6.50
C LEU A 670 -30.82 35.28 -7.08
N ARG A 671 -31.56 35.25 -8.20
CA ARG A 671 -32.23 36.44 -8.76
C ARG A 671 -33.33 36.96 -7.84
N SER A 672 -34.09 36.09 -7.18
CA SER A 672 -35.02 36.51 -6.12
C SER A 672 -34.31 37.14 -4.91
N ARG A 673 -32.97 37.02 -4.81
CA ARG A 673 -32.14 37.55 -3.72
C ARG A 673 -31.37 38.81 -4.12
N ALA A 674 -31.25 39.13 -5.41
CA ALA A 674 -30.37 40.18 -5.95
C ALA A 674 -31.06 41.54 -6.24
N GLU A 675 -32.36 41.69 -5.96
CA GLU A 675 -33.09 42.97 -6.15
C GLU A 675 -32.89 44.00 -5.02
N VAL A 676 -31.76 43.99 -4.31
CA VAL A 676 -31.39 45.07 -3.36
C VAL A 676 -30.10 45.73 -3.84
N THR A 677 -30.27 46.79 -4.62
CA THR A 677 -29.19 47.58 -5.23
C THR A 677 -28.53 48.48 -4.20
N VAL A 678 -27.22 48.32 -3.96
CA VAL A 678 -26.38 49.29 -3.22
C VAL A 678 -25.17 49.64 -4.11
N PRO A 679 -24.80 50.93 -4.25
CA PRO A 679 -23.81 51.37 -5.24
C PRO A 679 -22.36 51.11 -4.82
N PRO A 680 -21.40 51.07 -5.78
CA PRO A 680 -20.02 50.69 -5.52
C PRO A 680 -19.22 51.86 -4.92
N ARG A 681 -18.54 51.60 -3.79
CA ARG A 681 -17.44 52.46 -3.30
C ARG A 681 -16.12 51.71 -3.41
N TYR A 682 -15.18 52.29 -4.16
CA TYR A 682 -13.78 51.89 -4.20
C TYR A 682 -13.12 52.26 -2.87
N LEU A 683 -12.55 51.28 -2.17
CA LEU A 683 -11.60 51.50 -1.09
C LEU A 683 -10.41 50.56 -1.27
N THR A 684 -9.24 51.16 -1.46
CA THR A 684 -7.92 50.52 -1.47
C THR A 684 -7.57 50.05 -0.06
N CYS A 685 -7.28 48.76 0.09
CA CYS A 685 -6.85 48.16 1.35
C CYS A 685 -5.33 48.31 1.52
N THR A 686 -4.92 49.21 2.41
CA THR A 686 -3.58 49.23 3.02
C THR A 686 -3.68 48.68 4.44
N ALA A 687 -3.14 47.47 4.68
CA ALA A 687 -2.45 47.03 5.90
C ALA A 687 -2.64 45.53 6.18
N CYS A 688 -1.57 44.75 6.03
CA CYS A 688 -1.33 43.49 6.76
C CYS A 688 0.18 43.31 6.93
N GLY A 689 0.79 44.08 7.84
CA GLY A 689 2.19 43.91 8.22
C GLY A 689 2.32 42.91 9.37
N ALA A 690 2.58 41.64 9.05
CA ALA A 690 3.06 40.66 10.02
C ALA A 690 4.54 40.33 9.70
N LYS A 691 5.45 40.86 10.53
CA LYS A 691 6.89 40.65 10.42
C LYS A 691 7.23 39.21 10.80
N THR A 692 7.46 38.35 9.81
CA THR A 692 8.31 37.15 9.97
C THR A 692 9.77 37.59 9.91
N GLY A 693 10.60 37.03 10.79
CA GLY A 693 12.03 37.36 10.87
C GLY A 693 12.75 37.02 9.57
N ARG A 694 13.18 38.05 8.83
CA ARG A 694 14.09 37.95 7.68
C ARG A 694 15.41 37.31 8.10
N LEU A 695 15.63 36.06 7.69
CA LEU A 695 16.97 35.57 7.40
C LEU A 695 17.46 36.31 6.13
N ARG A 696 18.72 36.77 6.16
CA ARG A 696 19.37 37.51 5.06
C ARG A 696 19.29 36.72 3.74
N PRO A 697 18.81 37.31 2.64
CA PRO A 697 18.97 36.72 1.32
C PRO A 697 20.43 36.83 0.88
N THR A 698 20.98 35.74 0.36
CA THR A 698 22.19 35.76 -0.49
C THR A 698 21.80 36.31 -1.86
N ASN A 699 22.59 37.26 -2.39
CA ASN A 699 22.30 38.08 -3.57
C ASN A 699 22.32 37.32 -4.93
N ASN A 700 21.39 36.39 -5.15
CA ASN A 700 21.07 35.88 -6.49
C ASN A 700 19.58 36.13 -6.74
N ALA A 701 19.24 37.26 -7.37
CA ALA A 701 17.87 37.80 -7.45
C ALA A 701 17.18 37.59 -8.81
N ASP A 702 17.77 36.83 -9.73
CA ASP A 702 17.30 36.75 -11.12
C ASP A 702 16.47 35.49 -11.47
N ASP A 703 16.28 34.53 -10.54
CA ASP A 703 15.54 33.28 -10.81
C ASP A 703 14.12 33.19 -10.18
N ASP A 704 13.68 34.18 -9.39
CA ASP A 704 12.42 34.12 -8.61
C ASP A 704 11.13 34.46 -9.41
N HIS A 705 11.22 34.77 -10.71
CA HIS A 705 10.04 35.16 -11.51
C HIS A 705 9.21 34.00 -12.09
N ASN A 706 9.76 32.79 -12.23
CA ASN A 706 9.01 31.68 -12.84
C ASN A 706 7.98 31.03 -11.91
N ASP A 707 8.17 31.07 -10.58
CA ASP A 707 7.30 30.35 -9.64
C ASP A 707 5.88 30.94 -9.52
N CYS A 708 5.69 32.21 -9.89
CA CYS A 708 4.39 32.88 -9.78
C CYS A 708 3.41 32.46 -10.88
N ASP A 709 3.92 32.21 -12.09
CA ASP A 709 3.10 31.87 -13.25
C ASP A 709 2.54 30.44 -13.13
N ASP A 710 3.35 29.50 -12.64
CA ASP A 710 2.95 28.10 -12.43
C ASP A 710 1.78 27.96 -11.43
N GLU A 711 1.73 28.76 -10.37
CA GLU A 711 0.62 28.71 -9.41
C GLU A 711 -0.67 29.27 -10.01
N GLN A 712 -0.58 30.35 -10.79
CA GLN A 712 -1.74 30.99 -11.40
C GLN A 712 -2.36 30.10 -12.49
N ASP A 713 -1.55 29.50 -13.35
CA ASP A 713 -2.00 28.54 -14.36
C ASP A 713 -2.73 27.36 -13.73
N LEU A 714 -2.22 26.92 -12.59
CA LEU A 714 -2.79 25.81 -11.87
C LEU A 714 -4.10 26.20 -11.15
N ARG A 715 -4.22 27.42 -10.65
CA ARG A 715 -5.50 27.96 -10.14
C ARG A 715 -6.55 28.03 -11.25
N MET A 716 -6.16 28.42 -12.47
CA MET A 716 -7.05 28.38 -13.63
C MET A 716 -7.46 26.94 -13.98
N ALA A 717 -6.52 25.99 -13.95
CA ALA A 717 -6.84 24.58 -14.16
C ALA A 717 -7.82 24.01 -13.11
N LEU A 718 -7.82 24.58 -11.90
CA LEU A 718 -8.71 24.19 -10.80
C LEU A 718 -10.01 24.98 -10.75
N GLU A 719 -10.30 25.87 -11.71
CA GLU A 719 -11.53 26.68 -11.73
C GLU A 719 -12.80 25.82 -11.65
N ASN A 720 -12.80 24.66 -12.32
CA ASN A 720 -13.94 23.74 -12.34
C ASN A 720 -13.89 22.65 -11.25
N LEU A 721 -12.96 22.75 -10.29
CA LEU A 721 -12.78 21.72 -9.26
C LEU A 721 -14.07 21.49 -8.45
N GLY A 722 -14.54 20.25 -8.43
CA GLY A 722 -15.77 19.86 -7.74
C GLY A 722 -17.07 20.05 -8.54
N HIS A 723 -17.02 20.73 -9.69
CA HIS A 723 -18.17 20.92 -10.58
C HIS A 723 -18.40 19.72 -11.51
N VAL A 724 -19.60 19.62 -12.10
CA VAL A 724 -19.90 18.57 -13.09
C VAL A 724 -19.12 18.87 -14.38
N GLN A 725 -18.94 20.16 -14.68
CA GLN A 725 -18.15 20.63 -15.81
C GLN A 725 -16.75 20.01 -15.92
N ASP A 726 -16.03 19.74 -14.82
CA ASP A 726 -14.71 19.10 -14.89
C ASP A 726 -14.79 17.66 -15.44
N ILE A 727 -15.85 16.92 -15.07
CA ILE A 727 -16.13 15.59 -15.64
C ILE A 727 -16.41 15.71 -17.14
N ILE A 728 -17.25 16.65 -17.53
CA ILE A 728 -17.59 16.90 -18.94
C ILE A 728 -16.33 17.23 -19.75
N ASN A 729 -15.45 18.08 -19.20
CA ASN A 729 -14.18 18.46 -19.81
C ASN A 729 -13.28 17.24 -20.04
N VAL A 730 -13.06 16.41 -19.01
CA VAL A 730 -12.28 15.16 -19.14
C VAL A 730 -12.87 14.24 -20.20
N MET A 731 -14.18 14.09 -20.21
CA MET A 731 -14.84 13.22 -21.19
C MET A 731 -14.68 13.72 -22.62
N ASN A 732 -14.76 15.04 -22.82
CA ASN A 732 -14.54 15.67 -24.11
C ASN A 732 -13.07 15.57 -24.56
N GLU A 733 -12.12 15.73 -23.65
CA GLU A 733 -10.69 15.49 -23.89
C GLU A 733 -10.46 14.06 -24.39
N LEU A 734 -11.02 13.06 -23.70
CA LEU A 734 -10.89 11.65 -24.08
C LEU A 734 -11.58 11.34 -25.42
N ASN A 735 -12.71 11.98 -25.71
CA ASN A 735 -13.40 11.84 -27.00
C ASN A 735 -12.60 12.49 -28.15
N LYS A 736 -11.93 13.61 -27.89
CA LYS A 736 -11.07 14.27 -28.87
C LYS A 736 -9.89 13.38 -29.24
N VAL A 737 -9.23 12.79 -28.25
CA VAL A 737 -8.14 11.82 -28.47
C VAL A 737 -8.62 10.62 -29.31
N ALA A 738 -9.88 10.18 -29.12
CA ALA A 738 -10.48 9.09 -29.90
C ALA A 738 -10.72 9.44 -31.37
N GLY A 739 -11.09 10.71 -31.64
CA GLY A 739 -11.51 11.16 -32.97
C GLY A 739 -10.37 11.37 -33.97
N GLU A 740 -9.12 11.48 -33.50
CA GLU A 740 -7.95 11.78 -34.33
C GLU A 740 -7.40 10.55 -35.10
N GLY A 741 -8.22 9.52 -35.34
CA GLY A 741 -7.85 8.33 -36.13
C GLY A 741 -6.83 7.41 -35.48
N LYS A 742 -6.42 7.70 -34.23
CA LYS A 742 -5.66 6.79 -33.37
C LYS A 742 -6.64 5.94 -32.57
N GLU A 743 -7.37 5.07 -33.26
CA GLU A 743 -8.29 4.10 -32.64
C GLU A 743 -7.58 3.01 -31.83
N ASP A 744 -6.24 3.04 -31.74
CA ASP A 744 -5.50 2.25 -30.77
C ASP A 744 -6.04 2.56 -29.37
N VAL A 745 -6.84 1.62 -28.87
CA VAL A 745 -7.57 1.56 -27.60
C VAL A 745 -7.11 2.63 -26.61
N ILE A 746 -7.94 3.65 -26.37
CA ILE A 746 -7.69 4.66 -25.34
C ILE A 746 -7.63 3.96 -23.98
N LYS A 747 -6.42 3.59 -23.57
CA LYS A 747 -6.12 3.13 -22.23
C LYS A 747 -5.86 4.39 -21.42
N CYS A 748 -6.81 4.76 -20.55
CA CYS A 748 -6.66 5.94 -19.68
C CYS A 748 -5.39 5.84 -18.82
N TRP A 749 -5.07 4.61 -18.42
CA TRP A 749 -3.87 4.28 -17.65
C TRP A 749 -3.00 3.27 -18.41
N PRO A 750 -2.20 3.72 -19.39
CA PRO A 750 -1.38 2.83 -20.23
C PRO A 750 -0.31 2.07 -19.42
N HIS A 751 0.01 2.55 -18.22
CA HIS A 751 1.01 1.96 -17.33
C HIS A 751 0.43 1.16 -16.16
N LEU A 752 -0.89 1.04 -16.04
CA LEU A 752 -1.51 0.38 -14.89
C LEU A 752 -1.17 -1.11 -14.85
N GLN A 753 -0.61 -1.53 -13.71
CA GLN A 753 -0.20 -2.90 -13.43
C GLN A 753 -1.01 -3.55 -12.32
N LYS A 754 -1.58 -2.75 -11.42
CA LYS A 754 -2.35 -3.23 -10.27
C LYS A 754 -3.49 -2.28 -9.99
N ILE A 755 -4.69 -2.82 -9.97
CA ILE A 755 -5.87 -2.12 -9.45
C ILE A 755 -6.48 -2.94 -8.31
N ALA A 756 -6.72 -2.25 -7.20
CA ALA A 756 -7.30 -2.79 -5.99
C ALA A 756 -8.41 -1.84 -5.53
N LEU A 757 -9.53 -1.82 -6.25
CA LEU A 757 -10.75 -1.16 -5.77
C LEU A 757 -11.48 -2.12 -4.85
N TYR A 758 -11.40 -1.91 -3.55
CA TYR A 758 -12.16 -2.69 -2.58
C TYR A 758 -12.01 -4.22 -2.72
N ARG A 759 -10.85 -4.77 -2.30
CA ARG A 759 -10.50 -6.21 -2.41
C ARG A 759 -10.61 -6.73 -3.88
N PRO A 760 -10.26 -7.99 -4.21
CA PRO A 760 -10.22 -8.41 -5.60
C PRO A 760 -11.65 -8.56 -6.16
N ASN A 761 -12.13 -7.55 -6.89
CA ASN A 761 -13.23 -7.72 -7.85
C ASN A 761 -12.75 -8.60 -9.03
N ARG A 762 -13.66 -9.14 -9.84
CA ARG A 762 -13.43 -9.85 -11.11
C ARG A 762 -12.52 -9.10 -12.10
N TYR A 763 -12.32 -7.79 -11.94
CA TYR A 763 -11.36 -6.99 -12.72
C TYR A 763 -9.93 -7.00 -12.15
N GLY A 764 -9.75 -7.50 -10.92
CA GLY A 764 -8.48 -8.04 -10.48
C GLY A 764 -8.37 -9.47 -11.02
N LEU A 765 -8.20 -9.58 -12.34
CA LEU A 765 -7.89 -10.85 -12.99
C LEU A 765 -6.73 -11.52 -12.22
N SER A 766 -6.73 -12.84 -12.14
CA SER A 766 -5.51 -13.49 -11.69
C SER A 766 -4.39 -13.08 -12.64
N ARG A 767 -3.18 -12.79 -12.15
CA ARG A 767 -2.01 -12.57 -13.04
C ARG A 767 -1.81 -13.73 -14.03
N ARG A 768 -2.40 -14.91 -13.77
CA ARG A 768 -2.45 -16.02 -14.72
C ARG A 768 -3.38 -15.72 -15.91
N GLU A 769 -4.52 -15.08 -15.73
CA GLU A 769 -5.42 -14.66 -16.83
C GLU A 769 -4.85 -13.45 -17.59
N GLU A 770 -4.22 -12.47 -16.90
CA GLU A 770 -3.46 -11.40 -17.56
C GLU A 770 -2.25 -11.93 -18.32
N ALA A 771 -1.47 -12.85 -17.73
CA ALA A 771 -0.35 -13.47 -18.40
C ALA A 771 -0.80 -14.45 -19.50
N ILE A 772 -1.96 -15.11 -19.40
CA ILE A 772 -2.50 -15.94 -20.48
C ILE A 772 -2.97 -15.07 -21.65
N GLN A 773 -3.55 -13.90 -21.40
CA GLN A 773 -3.87 -12.92 -22.45
C GLN A 773 -2.61 -12.33 -23.10
N GLN A 774 -1.51 -12.14 -22.35
CA GLN A 774 -0.26 -11.58 -22.88
C GLN A 774 0.72 -12.61 -23.49
N LEU A 775 0.68 -13.88 -23.06
CA LEU A 775 1.65 -14.91 -23.47
C LEU A 775 1.18 -15.81 -24.62
N VAL A 776 -0.08 -15.73 -25.02
CA VAL A 776 -0.62 -16.56 -26.10
C VAL A 776 -0.90 -15.66 -27.30
N PRO A 777 -0.18 -15.82 -28.44
CA PRO A 777 -0.58 -15.19 -29.68
C PRO A 777 -2.06 -15.49 -29.92
N ASP A 778 -2.84 -14.45 -30.19
CA ASP A 778 -4.30 -14.45 -30.22
C ASP A 778 -4.91 -15.63 -31.03
N THR A 779 -4.17 -16.12 -32.03
CA THR A 779 -4.50 -17.30 -32.84
C THR A 779 -4.57 -18.63 -32.06
N PHE A 780 -3.75 -18.83 -31.03
CA PHE A 780 -3.66 -20.09 -30.28
C PHE A 780 -4.69 -20.16 -29.13
N PHE A 781 -5.04 -19.02 -28.53
CA PHE A 781 -6.14 -18.91 -27.57
C PHE A 781 -7.49 -19.19 -28.23
N ARG A 782 -7.70 -18.67 -29.46
CA ARG A 782 -8.89 -18.94 -30.28
C ARG A 782 -9.06 -20.43 -30.61
N ALA A 783 -7.97 -21.19 -30.79
CA ALA A 783 -8.02 -22.63 -31.04
C ALA A 783 -8.34 -23.44 -29.76
N LEU A 784 -7.85 -23.01 -28.60
CA LEU A 784 -8.09 -23.68 -27.33
C LEU A 784 -9.53 -23.46 -26.82
N VAL A 785 -10.06 -22.23 -26.94
CA VAL A 785 -11.45 -21.91 -26.56
C VAL A 785 -12.45 -22.61 -27.50
N ARG A 786 -12.21 -22.66 -28.81
CA ARG A 786 -13.06 -23.41 -29.75
C ARG A 786 -13.09 -24.91 -29.47
N ARG A 787 -12.03 -25.50 -28.90
CA ARG A 787 -11.98 -26.94 -28.58
C ARG A 787 -12.56 -27.32 -27.21
N THR A 788 -12.80 -26.34 -26.35
CA THR A 788 -13.30 -26.58 -24.99
C THR A 788 -14.80 -26.27 -24.86
N PHE A 789 -15.38 -25.59 -25.86
CA PHE A 789 -16.80 -25.21 -25.91
C PHE A 789 -17.56 -25.72 -27.14
N TYR A 790 -16.97 -26.64 -27.92
CA TYR A 790 -17.67 -27.46 -28.93
C TYR A 790 -17.46 -28.94 -28.69
#